data_AF-A0A9E5KMB6-F1
#
_entry.id   AF-A0A9E5KMB6-F1
#
_cell.length_a   1.000
_cell.length_b   1.000
_cell.length_c   1.000
_cell.angle_alpha   90.00
_cell.angle_beta   90.00
_cell.angle_gamma   90.00
#
_symmetry.space_group_name_H-M   'P 1'
#
loop_
_entity.id
_entity.type
_entity.pdbx_description
1 polymer ?
#
loop_
_entity_poly.entity_id
_entity_poly.type
_entity_poly.pdbx_seq_one_letter_code
_entity_poly.pdbx_strand_id
1 'polypeptide(L)'
;MAVTSKAKERAMTTNQSMTAFGLSAALVAFSTAATAHPPEASGAHHDVATRAWHDARQGVEYQGSLMAVRADGVTLQLDDGAVVSIPMVDLDPDDRTQAESKLTAVRSLNESVFAPPAATATAPKLPNSATPWQAASFAPFAPFVRTHTDAQWLYVESDGLPHAPVDFTMMVGIRAWQQQLPIPQAYTGDNAWQIPLRPAFAEIPISGKNGLRRGAIALAANGIPIFNAYNNRGEDSFAIGELDDFGGHCGRADDYHYHAAPLALQKAVGAKNPIAFALDGFAIYGLFDPKAKAGADSACPLGATTALDQWNGHECTVPAGQGIDGGTRSYHYHASKTYPYINGGMRGKVTVSADGEEINPQAHAAPFRPSLPPLRGASITGFKQTGPKAWSLSYQVSGRTSRIDYAIDESGKVKLTFVGPDGKTQEESYSRQARAGGGQGGAGGPGGGQGGGGPPPNEVRRTAAPSKDGFEVHSAGIGADGMLDKKYTCDGDSISPPIEWTGLPAATKSVAIAMHHIPPGGKEGVDEHAYIVLWGLTPATKALAESQHDLGTWGINTVNRRAEYAPPCSKGPGEKSYMVTVYALSAEPKLAAGRAGFTELLAAMKDTTISIAEVELRYARERGAGDEPPPPRGDGEQGGAGDPPPPPPPPPGDQNGKGGKGGKGGRGQGGACGCCLAWSFAGARSRSGSGIDRPWFSFAI
;
A
#
# COMPACT_ATOMS: atom_id res chain seq x y z
N MET A 1 -52.55 -64.55 -29.82
CA MET A 1 -52.42 -65.24 -28.52
C MET A 1 -51.10 -64.82 -27.90
N ALA A 2 -51.19 -64.33 -26.65
CA ALA A 2 -50.26 -64.44 -25.52
C ALA A 2 -48.87 -65.08 -25.76
N VAL A 3 -47.77 -64.72 -25.10
CA VAL A 3 -47.46 -63.87 -23.92
C VAL A 3 -45.92 -63.96 -23.78
N THR A 4 -45.29 -62.84 -23.39
CA THR A 4 -44.13 -62.60 -22.49
C THR A 4 -43.16 -63.77 -22.15
N SER A 5 -41.87 -63.64 -21.79
CA SER A 5 -41.06 -62.54 -21.25
C SER A 5 -39.56 -62.98 -21.15
N LYS A 6 -38.69 -61.98 -20.95
CA LYS A 6 -37.41 -61.98 -20.18
C LYS A 6 -36.10 -62.54 -20.80
N ALA A 7 -35.19 -61.56 -21.01
CA ALA A 7 -33.76 -61.48 -20.62
C ALA A 7 -32.80 -62.59 -21.13
N LYS A 8 -31.56 -62.36 -21.60
CA LYS A 8 -30.56 -61.29 -21.43
C LYS A 8 -29.41 -61.68 -22.40
N GLU A 9 -28.87 -60.80 -23.26
CA GLU A 9 -27.43 -60.84 -23.65
C GLU A 9 -26.97 -59.67 -24.54
N ARG A 10 -25.80 -59.12 -24.14
CA ARG A 10 -24.66 -58.55 -24.87
C ARG A 10 -24.81 -57.42 -25.93
N ALA A 11 -23.98 -56.40 -25.68
CA ALA A 11 -23.13 -55.65 -26.60
C ALA A 11 -23.80 -54.87 -27.75
N MET A 12 -23.85 -53.54 -27.59
CA MET A 12 -24.13 -52.58 -28.66
C MET A 12 -22.87 -51.80 -29.02
N THR A 13 -22.34 -52.09 -30.20
CA THR A 13 -21.54 -51.17 -31.01
C THR A 13 -22.53 -50.44 -31.92
N THR A 14 -22.65 -49.12 -31.80
CA THR A 14 -23.42 -48.33 -32.79
C THR A 14 -22.70 -47.00 -33.01
N ASN A 15 -22.29 -46.74 -34.24
CA ASN A 15 -22.05 -45.38 -34.72
C ASN A 15 -22.83 -45.26 -36.03
N GLN A 16 -24.00 -44.63 -35.95
CA GLN A 16 -24.88 -44.34 -37.07
C GLN A 16 -24.69 -42.90 -37.52
N SER A 17 -24.53 -42.75 -38.82
CA SER A 17 -24.67 -41.54 -39.60
C SER A 17 -26.11 -41.00 -39.53
N MET A 18 -26.28 -39.72 -39.21
CA MET A 18 -27.45 -38.93 -39.65
C MET A 18 -27.04 -37.48 -39.96
N THR A 19 -27.18 -37.16 -41.24
CA THR A 19 -27.50 -35.90 -41.91
C THR A 19 -27.55 -34.60 -41.10
N ALA A 20 -26.78 -33.63 -41.62
CA ALA A 20 -26.68 -32.23 -41.22
C ALA A 20 -27.92 -31.39 -41.56
N PHE A 21 -28.31 -30.54 -40.62
CA PHE A 21 -28.99 -29.27 -40.88
C PHE A 21 -28.15 -28.17 -40.22
N GLY A 22 -27.62 -27.26 -41.03
CA GLY A 22 -26.82 -26.14 -40.57
C GLY A 22 -27.69 -25.03 -40.00
N LEU A 23 -27.32 -24.53 -38.82
CA LEU A 23 -27.75 -23.23 -38.31
C LEU A 23 -26.49 -22.51 -37.81
N SER A 24 -26.00 -21.55 -38.58
CA SER A 24 -24.94 -20.62 -38.17
C SER A 24 -25.53 -19.61 -37.19
N ALA A 25 -24.94 -19.49 -35.99
CA ALA A 25 -25.17 -18.38 -35.07
C ALA A 25 -23.83 -17.69 -34.77
N ALA A 26 -23.78 -16.40 -35.08
CA ALA A 26 -22.61 -15.56 -35.15
C ALA A 26 -22.01 -15.21 -33.78
N LEU A 27 -20.67 -15.23 -33.71
CA LEU A 27 -19.89 -14.55 -32.67
C LEU A 27 -19.96 -13.03 -32.91
N VAL A 28 -20.38 -12.26 -31.89
CA VAL A 28 -20.24 -10.80 -31.88
C VAL A 28 -18.89 -10.47 -31.25
N ALA A 29 -17.92 -10.06 -32.06
CA ALA A 29 -16.66 -9.50 -31.62
C ALA A 29 -16.84 -7.99 -31.38
N PHE A 30 -16.52 -7.50 -30.18
CA PHE A 30 -16.45 -6.06 -29.90
C PHE A 30 -15.04 -5.55 -30.22
N SER A 31 -14.96 -4.59 -31.13
CA SER A 31 -13.76 -3.95 -31.63
C SER A 31 -13.66 -2.50 -31.12
N THR A 32 -12.47 -2.07 -30.69
CA THR A 32 -12.21 -0.72 -30.17
C THR A 32 -11.85 0.24 -31.31
N ALA A 33 -12.52 1.41 -31.39
CA ALA A 33 -12.21 2.49 -32.36
C ALA A 33 -11.06 3.33 -31.87
N ALA A 34 -10.11 3.57 -32.76
CA ALA A 34 -9.12 4.63 -32.59
C ALA A 34 -9.45 5.78 -33.54
N THR A 35 -9.63 6.98 -33.00
CA THR A 35 -9.82 8.20 -33.79
C THR A 35 -8.49 8.80 -34.23
N ALA A 36 -8.38 9.29 -35.47
CA ALA A 36 -7.19 10.01 -35.92
C ALA A 36 -7.23 11.45 -35.37
N HIS A 37 -6.21 11.89 -34.62
CA HIS A 37 -5.49 13.18 -34.71
C HIS A 37 -4.67 13.48 -33.43
N PRO A 38 -3.38 13.89 -33.55
CA PRO A 38 -2.61 14.58 -32.50
C PRO A 38 -2.59 16.11 -32.75
N PRO A 39 -2.50 16.98 -31.71
CA PRO A 39 -2.36 18.42 -31.91
C PRO A 39 -0.88 18.88 -31.90
N GLU A 40 -0.45 19.61 -32.93
CA GLU A 40 0.62 20.61 -32.78
C GLU A 40 0.12 22.03 -33.04
N ALA A 41 0.84 22.96 -32.42
CA ALA A 41 0.49 24.34 -32.18
C ALA A 41 0.51 25.20 -33.47
N SER A 42 -0.65 25.65 -33.92
CA SER A 42 -0.92 27.02 -34.38
C SER A 42 -2.39 27.12 -34.76
N GLY A 43 -3.02 28.25 -34.44
CA GLY A 43 -4.45 28.48 -34.65
C GLY A 43 -4.85 28.65 -36.12
N ALA A 44 -4.73 27.59 -36.93
CA ALA A 44 -5.32 27.50 -38.26
C ALA A 44 -6.20 26.23 -38.33
N HIS A 45 -7.48 26.42 -38.63
CA HIS A 45 -8.37 25.31 -39.02
C HIS A 45 -7.79 24.68 -40.29
N HIS A 46 -7.19 23.49 -40.19
CA HIS A 46 -6.78 22.71 -41.35
C HIS A 46 -7.85 21.66 -41.67
N ASP A 47 -8.36 21.73 -42.90
CA ASP A 47 -9.16 20.69 -43.53
C ASP A 47 -8.46 19.33 -43.38
N VAL A 48 -9.14 18.39 -42.70
CA VAL A 48 -8.76 16.98 -42.72
C VAL A 48 -9.02 16.51 -44.14
N ALA A 49 -7.97 16.12 -44.87
CA ALA A 49 -8.09 15.74 -46.27
C ALA A 49 -9.11 14.59 -46.44
N THR A 50 -10.26 14.93 -47.03
CA THR A 50 -11.30 13.97 -47.41
C THR A 50 -10.78 13.15 -48.59
N ARG A 51 -11.13 11.86 -48.63
CA ARG A 51 -10.78 10.98 -49.76
C ARG A 51 -11.89 9.99 -50.05
N ALA A 52 -11.82 9.37 -51.22
CA ALA A 52 -12.67 8.25 -51.60
C ALA A 52 -12.37 7.01 -50.75
N TRP A 53 -13.42 6.33 -50.29
CA TRP A 53 -13.40 5.02 -49.64
C TRP A 53 -14.43 4.11 -50.32
N HIS A 54 -14.03 2.90 -50.70
CA HIS A 54 -14.88 2.00 -51.46
C HIS A 54 -15.42 0.86 -50.60
N ASP A 55 -16.75 0.76 -50.50
CA ASP A 55 -17.45 -0.42 -49.98
C ASP A 55 -17.67 -1.40 -51.15
N ALA A 56 -16.80 -2.39 -51.25
CA ALA A 56 -16.81 -3.41 -52.30
C ALA A 56 -18.05 -4.32 -52.25
N ARG A 57 -18.72 -4.40 -51.10
CA ARG A 57 -19.95 -5.20 -50.94
C ARG A 57 -21.16 -4.47 -51.48
N GLN A 58 -21.24 -3.15 -51.26
CA GLN A 58 -22.34 -2.32 -51.76
C GLN A 58 -22.06 -1.77 -53.15
N GLY A 59 -20.80 -1.78 -53.61
CA GLY A 59 -20.39 -1.14 -54.85
C GLY A 59 -20.52 0.39 -54.78
N VAL A 60 -20.40 0.95 -53.58
CA VAL A 60 -20.61 2.38 -53.30
C VAL A 60 -19.30 3.02 -52.87
N GLU A 61 -19.02 4.20 -53.42
CA GLU A 61 -17.90 5.04 -53.04
C GLU A 61 -18.37 6.13 -52.07
N TYR A 62 -17.66 6.29 -50.97
CA TYR A 62 -17.91 7.28 -49.92
C TYR A 62 -16.78 8.32 -49.91
N GLN A 63 -17.12 9.60 -50.08
CA GLN A 63 -16.18 10.70 -49.90
C GLN A 63 -16.23 11.18 -48.45
N GLY A 64 -15.12 11.03 -47.73
CA GLY A 64 -15.08 11.42 -46.33
C GLY A 64 -13.76 11.24 -45.61
N SER A 65 -13.71 11.81 -44.43
CA SER A 65 -12.57 11.76 -43.52
C SER A 65 -12.65 10.52 -42.63
N LEU A 66 -11.53 9.83 -42.46
CA LEU A 66 -11.43 8.67 -41.58
C LEU A 66 -11.50 9.11 -40.12
N MET A 67 -12.68 8.96 -39.52
CA MET A 67 -12.87 9.26 -38.10
C MET A 67 -12.20 8.23 -37.23
N ALA A 68 -12.42 6.94 -37.51
CA ALA A 68 -11.86 5.87 -36.70
C ALA A 68 -11.53 4.59 -37.47
N VAL A 69 -10.55 3.84 -36.96
CA VAL A 69 -10.22 2.49 -37.44
C VAL A 69 -10.33 1.49 -36.30
N ARG A 70 -10.99 0.37 -36.57
CA ARG A 70 -11.21 -0.77 -35.68
C ARG A 70 -10.75 -2.08 -36.33
N ALA A 71 -10.64 -3.13 -35.53
CA ALA A 71 -10.42 -4.48 -36.07
C ALA A 71 -11.58 -4.98 -36.96
N ASP A 72 -12.80 -4.47 -36.77
CA ASP A 72 -13.98 -4.87 -37.55
C ASP A 72 -14.32 -3.91 -38.70
N GLY A 73 -13.68 -2.75 -38.81
CA GLY A 73 -13.93 -1.81 -39.91
C GLY A 73 -13.46 -0.37 -39.67
N VAL A 74 -13.88 0.51 -40.56
CA VAL A 74 -13.61 1.95 -40.49
C VAL A 74 -14.89 2.73 -40.24
N THR A 75 -14.77 3.87 -39.56
CA THR A 75 -15.82 4.87 -39.43
C THR A 75 -15.35 6.14 -40.14
N LEU A 76 -16.18 6.64 -41.05
CA LEU A 76 -15.94 7.81 -41.89
C LEU A 76 -16.95 8.89 -41.53
N GLN A 77 -16.50 10.15 -41.53
CA GLN A 77 -17.38 11.31 -41.61
C GLN A 77 -17.39 11.77 -43.06
N LEU A 78 -18.56 11.67 -43.69
CA LEU A 78 -18.77 12.15 -45.05
C LEU A 78 -18.79 13.68 -45.08
N ASP A 79 -18.58 14.26 -46.25
CA ASP A 79 -18.50 15.72 -46.45
C ASP A 79 -19.78 16.46 -46.04
N ASP A 80 -20.94 15.79 -46.08
CA ASP A 80 -22.24 16.31 -45.63
C ASP A 80 -22.44 16.19 -44.10
N GLY A 81 -21.44 15.68 -43.38
CA GLY A 81 -21.45 15.48 -41.93
C GLY A 81 -22.06 14.16 -41.49
N ALA A 82 -22.57 13.32 -42.40
CA ALA A 82 -23.07 12.00 -42.06
C ALA A 82 -21.92 11.05 -41.65
N VAL A 83 -22.23 10.09 -40.78
CA VAL A 83 -21.24 9.11 -40.32
C VAL A 83 -21.58 7.74 -40.90
N VAL A 84 -20.63 7.14 -41.60
CA VAL A 84 -20.76 5.82 -42.22
C VAL A 84 -19.71 4.87 -41.64
N SER A 85 -20.10 3.62 -41.42
CA SER A 85 -19.17 2.56 -41.02
C SER A 85 -19.12 1.47 -42.07
N ILE A 86 -17.92 1.15 -42.54
CA ILE A 86 -17.66 0.11 -43.53
C ILE A 86 -16.90 -1.02 -42.84
N PRO A 87 -17.44 -2.25 -42.82
CA PRO A 87 -16.73 -3.40 -42.27
C PRO A 87 -15.38 -3.62 -42.97
N MET A 88 -14.34 -4.04 -42.23
CA MET A 88 -12.99 -4.24 -42.78
C MET A 88 -13.00 -5.26 -43.92
N VAL A 89 -13.89 -6.25 -43.83
CA VAL A 89 -14.11 -7.28 -44.84
C VAL A 89 -14.71 -6.76 -46.14
N ASP A 90 -15.45 -5.65 -46.06
CA ASP A 90 -16.23 -5.06 -47.14
C ASP A 90 -15.50 -3.86 -47.77
N LEU A 91 -14.34 -3.45 -47.25
CA LEU A 91 -13.46 -2.47 -47.89
C LEU A 91 -12.76 -3.06 -49.12
N ASP A 92 -12.63 -2.25 -50.17
CA ASP A 92 -11.75 -2.55 -51.30
C ASP A 92 -10.31 -2.84 -50.81
N PRO A 93 -9.55 -3.75 -51.46
CA PRO A 93 -8.23 -4.18 -50.98
C PRO A 93 -7.24 -3.05 -50.67
N ASP A 94 -7.24 -1.96 -51.44
CA ASP A 94 -6.32 -0.85 -51.22
C ASP A 94 -6.72 -0.02 -49.98
N ASP A 95 -8.03 0.23 -49.81
CA ASP A 95 -8.57 0.93 -48.65
C ASP A 95 -8.47 0.12 -47.36
N ARG A 96 -8.63 -1.21 -47.48
CA ARG A 96 -8.40 -2.16 -46.40
C ARG A 96 -6.94 -2.17 -45.97
N THR A 97 -6.01 -2.25 -46.92
CA THR A 97 -4.56 -2.24 -46.61
C THR A 97 -4.18 -0.95 -45.89
N GLN A 98 -4.75 0.18 -46.30
CA GLN A 98 -4.52 1.46 -45.62
C GLN A 98 -5.16 1.50 -44.22
N ALA A 99 -6.37 0.97 -44.04
CA ALA A 99 -7.01 0.87 -42.73
C ALA A 99 -6.21 -0.05 -41.79
N GLU A 100 -5.75 -1.20 -42.26
CA GLU A 100 -4.90 -2.13 -41.50
C GLU A 100 -3.53 -1.52 -41.17
N SER A 101 -2.95 -0.75 -42.09
CA SER A 101 -1.73 0.04 -41.85
C SER A 101 -1.94 1.08 -40.74
N LYS A 102 -3.04 1.83 -40.77
CA LYS A 102 -3.37 2.81 -39.72
C LYS A 102 -3.70 2.15 -38.37
N LEU A 103 -4.40 1.00 -38.38
CA LEU A 103 -4.64 0.20 -37.19
C LEU A 103 -3.33 -0.31 -36.57
N THR A 104 -2.38 -0.70 -37.43
CA THR A 104 -1.03 -1.13 -37.02
C THR A 104 -0.21 0.04 -36.49
N ALA A 105 -0.29 1.22 -37.13
CA ALA A 105 0.37 2.43 -36.67
C ALA A 105 -0.16 2.89 -35.29
N VAL A 106 -1.48 2.84 -35.08
CA VAL A 106 -2.10 3.11 -33.77
C VAL A 106 -1.66 2.09 -32.72
N ARG A 107 -1.60 0.80 -33.07
CA ARG A 107 -1.07 -0.23 -32.17
C ARG A 107 0.39 0.01 -31.82
N SER A 108 1.22 0.35 -32.81
CA SER A 108 2.63 0.68 -32.59
C SER A 108 2.82 1.96 -31.78
N LEU A 109 1.93 2.95 -31.89
CA LEU A 109 1.94 4.17 -31.07
C LEU A 109 1.55 3.86 -29.62
N ASN A 110 0.55 3.00 -29.42
CA ASN A 110 0.17 2.52 -28.08
C ASN A 110 1.26 1.65 -27.44
N GLU A 111 2.04 0.93 -28.24
CA GLU A 111 3.19 0.16 -27.79
C GLU A 111 4.46 1.04 -27.59
N SER A 112 4.63 2.13 -28.34
CA SER A 112 5.81 3.01 -28.27
C SER A 112 5.78 4.02 -27.12
N VAL A 113 4.60 4.36 -26.58
CA VAL A 113 4.48 5.16 -25.35
C VAL A 113 4.90 4.35 -24.09
N PHE A 114 5.10 3.04 -24.24
CA PHE A 114 5.56 2.13 -23.19
C PHE A 114 6.81 1.33 -23.59
N ALA A 115 7.63 1.86 -24.50
CA ALA A 115 8.93 1.26 -24.76
C ALA A 115 9.88 1.55 -23.57
N PRO A 116 10.47 0.52 -22.93
CA PRO A 116 11.54 0.74 -21.94
C PRO A 116 12.77 1.33 -22.64
N PRO A 117 13.65 2.08 -21.93
CA PRO A 117 14.91 2.51 -22.51
C PRO A 117 15.72 1.28 -22.94
N ALA A 118 16.43 1.40 -24.07
CA ALA A 118 17.16 0.33 -24.71
C ALA A 118 18.04 -0.44 -23.69
N ALA A 119 17.83 -1.76 -23.65
CA ALA A 119 18.55 -2.66 -22.79
C ALA A 119 20.03 -2.72 -23.16
N THR A 120 20.88 -2.08 -22.37
CA THR A 120 22.29 -2.47 -22.24
C THR A 120 22.50 -3.13 -20.88
N ALA A 121 21.96 -4.34 -20.75
CA ALA A 121 22.50 -5.38 -19.89
C ALA A 121 21.85 -6.69 -20.34
N THR A 122 22.65 -7.57 -20.95
CA THR A 122 22.22 -8.90 -21.36
C THR A 122 21.88 -9.71 -20.11
N ALA A 123 20.60 -9.73 -19.73
CA ALA A 123 20.11 -10.63 -18.70
C ALA A 123 20.22 -12.08 -19.22
N PRO A 124 20.67 -13.05 -18.39
CA PRO A 124 20.78 -14.43 -18.82
C PRO A 124 19.40 -14.97 -19.18
N LYS A 125 19.28 -15.55 -20.37
CA LYS A 125 18.08 -16.25 -20.82
C LYS A 125 17.87 -17.47 -19.91
N LEU A 126 16.93 -17.39 -18.97
CA LEU A 126 16.50 -18.55 -18.19
C LEU A 126 15.76 -19.55 -19.11
N PRO A 127 15.98 -20.86 -18.95
CA PRO A 127 15.42 -21.90 -19.81
C PRO A 127 13.91 -22.03 -19.62
N ASN A 128 13.20 -22.46 -20.67
CA ASN A 128 11.76 -22.76 -20.70
C ASN A 128 11.24 -23.43 -19.41
N SER A 129 10.69 -22.66 -18.47
CA SER A 129 9.82 -23.16 -17.41
C SER A 129 8.37 -22.97 -17.87
N ALA A 130 7.56 -24.03 -17.75
CA ALA A 130 6.12 -23.94 -18.01
C ALA A 130 5.50 -22.81 -17.18
N THR A 131 4.54 -22.09 -17.75
CA THR A 131 3.81 -21.02 -17.07
C THR A 131 3.28 -21.53 -15.72
N PRO A 132 3.57 -20.83 -14.59
CA PRO A 132 3.11 -21.25 -13.27
C PRO A 132 1.59 -21.26 -13.22
N TRP A 133 1.02 -22.22 -12.48
CA TRP A 133 -0.43 -22.43 -12.45
C TRP A 133 -1.19 -21.19 -11.94
N GLN A 134 -0.57 -20.39 -11.08
CA GLN A 134 -1.13 -19.15 -10.55
C GLN A 134 -1.50 -18.15 -11.66
N ALA A 135 -0.74 -18.12 -12.75
CA ALA A 135 -0.98 -17.23 -13.88
C ALA A 135 -2.34 -17.48 -14.58
N ALA A 136 -2.91 -18.70 -14.44
CA ALA A 136 -4.17 -19.05 -15.06
C ALA A 136 -5.36 -18.21 -14.57
N SER A 137 -5.35 -17.77 -13.31
CA SER A 137 -6.39 -16.87 -12.78
C SER A 137 -6.37 -15.49 -13.43
N PHE A 138 -5.20 -14.99 -13.82
CA PHE A 138 -5.03 -13.64 -14.38
C PHE A 138 -5.25 -13.59 -15.89
N ALA A 139 -5.04 -14.71 -16.59
CA ALA A 139 -5.14 -14.80 -18.06
C ALA A 139 -6.46 -14.25 -18.67
N PRO A 140 -7.65 -14.42 -18.06
CA PRO A 140 -8.89 -13.88 -18.62
C PRO A 140 -8.94 -12.35 -18.73
N PHE A 141 -8.06 -11.62 -18.02
CA PHE A 141 -8.05 -10.16 -17.97
C PHE A 141 -6.98 -9.53 -18.88
N ALA A 142 -6.32 -10.32 -19.72
CA ALA A 142 -5.45 -9.78 -20.77
C ALA A 142 -6.25 -8.88 -21.74
N PRO A 143 -5.65 -7.80 -22.27
CA PRO A 143 -4.27 -7.36 -22.07
C PRO A 143 -4.04 -6.47 -20.84
N PHE A 144 -5.09 -6.13 -20.10
CA PHE A 144 -5.03 -5.20 -18.96
C PHE A 144 -4.29 -5.76 -17.76
N VAL A 145 -4.30 -7.08 -17.61
CA VAL A 145 -3.45 -7.81 -16.67
C VAL A 145 -2.44 -8.62 -17.46
N ARG A 146 -1.16 -8.46 -17.11
CA ARG A 146 -0.06 -9.23 -17.70
C ARG A 146 0.72 -9.91 -16.59
N THR A 147 1.28 -11.07 -16.91
CA THR A 147 2.10 -11.81 -15.95
C THR A 147 3.44 -12.19 -16.54
N HIS A 148 4.48 -12.11 -15.73
CA HIS A 148 5.79 -12.69 -16.00
C HIS A 148 6.33 -13.33 -14.72
N THR A 149 7.41 -14.08 -14.80
CA THR A 149 7.88 -14.89 -13.68
C THR A 149 9.39 -14.95 -13.65
N ASP A 150 9.94 -15.12 -12.45
CA ASP A 150 11.28 -15.64 -12.24
C ASP A 150 11.19 -16.95 -11.43
N ALA A 151 12.30 -17.35 -10.79
CA ALA A 151 12.37 -18.56 -9.98
C ALA A 151 11.58 -18.49 -8.65
N GLN A 152 11.27 -17.29 -8.17
CA GLN A 152 10.69 -17.03 -6.84
C GLN A 152 9.26 -16.45 -6.94
N TRP A 153 9.00 -15.59 -7.91
CA TRP A 153 7.81 -14.76 -7.99
C TRP A 153 7.04 -14.94 -9.30
N LEU A 154 5.72 -14.89 -9.18
CA LEU A 154 4.84 -14.44 -10.25
C LEU A 154 4.70 -12.92 -10.11
N TYR A 155 5.13 -12.20 -11.14
CA TYR A 155 4.90 -10.77 -11.28
C TYR A 155 3.59 -10.52 -12.01
N VAL A 156 2.74 -9.67 -11.46
CA VAL A 156 1.46 -9.29 -12.06
C VAL A 156 1.44 -7.80 -12.28
N GLU A 157 1.27 -7.42 -13.54
CA GLU A 157 1.16 -6.03 -13.98
C GLU A 157 -0.28 -5.67 -14.29
N SER A 158 -0.70 -4.47 -13.91
CA SER A 158 -2.03 -3.93 -14.17
C SER A 158 -2.06 -2.41 -14.06
N ASP A 159 -3.21 -1.81 -14.39
CA ASP A 159 -3.46 -0.39 -14.15
C ASP A 159 -4.29 -0.11 -12.89
N GLY A 160 -4.63 -1.15 -12.11
CA GLY A 160 -5.43 -1.04 -10.89
C GLY A 160 -6.91 -0.69 -11.11
N LEU A 161 -7.44 -0.77 -12.33
CA LEU A 161 -8.86 -0.52 -12.62
C LEU A 161 -9.58 -1.79 -13.10
N PRO A 162 -10.91 -1.86 -12.91
CA PRO A 162 -11.69 -2.95 -13.47
C PRO A 162 -11.79 -2.85 -15.00
N HIS A 163 -11.57 -3.98 -15.66
CA HIS A 163 -11.69 -4.15 -17.10
C HIS A 163 -12.52 -5.37 -17.45
N ALA A 164 -12.86 -5.49 -18.73
CA ALA A 164 -13.45 -6.70 -19.30
C ALA A 164 -12.67 -7.96 -18.87
N PRO A 165 -13.34 -9.12 -18.73
CA PRO A 165 -14.70 -9.44 -19.17
C PRO A 165 -15.79 -9.19 -18.13
N VAL A 166 -15.46 -8.59 -16.99
CA VAL A 166 -16.45 -8.31 -15.94
C VAL A 166 -16.90 -6.86 -16.05
N ASP A 167 -18.20 -6.66 -16.12
CA ASP A 167 -18.79 -5.32 -16.07
C ASP A 167 -18.83 -4.85 -14.60
N PHE A 168 -18.26 -3.68 -14.34
CA PHE A 168 -18.12 -3.11 -13.00
C PHE A 168 -18.65 -1.69 -13.00
N THR A 169 -19.69 -1.45 -12.19
CA THR A 169 -20.11 -0.10 -11.82
C THR A 169 -19.36 0.34 -10.56
N MET A 170 -18.04 0.49 -10.67
CA MET A 170 -17.19 0.90 -9.53
C MET A 170 -17.69 2.20 -8.90
N MET A 171 -17.39 2.42 -7.62
CA MET A 171 -17.78 3.59 -6.81
C MET A 171 -19.28 3.70 -6.46
N VAL A 172 -20.19 3.10 -7.23
CA VAL A 172 -21.63 3.15 -6.94
C VAL A 172 -21.96 2.32 -5.69
N GLY A 173 -22.74 2.88 -4.77
CA GLY A 173 -23.09 2.24 -3.49
C GLY A 173 -22.35 2.83 -2.28
N ILE A 174 -21.25 3.56 -2.51
CA ILE A 174 -20.51 4.25 -1.46
C ILE A 174 -21.40 5.31 -0.79
N ARG A 175 -21.55 5.22 0.53
CA ARG A 175 -22.35 6.14 1.39
C ARG A 175 -21.52 6.94 2.38
N ALA A 176 -20.23 6.64 2.49
CA ALA A 176 -19.23 7.38 3.27
C ALA A 176 -18.02 7.69 2.38
N TRP A 177 -18.14 8.70 1.50
CA TRP A 177 -17.12 8.96 0.49
C TRP A 177 -15.96 9.84 0.98
N GLN A 178 -14.73 9.38 0.74
CA GLN A 178 -13.48 10.07 1.10
C GLN A 178 -13.01 11.12 0.06
N GLN A 179 -13.87 11.50 -0.89
CA GLN A 179 -13.55 12.45 -1.97
C GLN A 179 -12.40 12.03 -2.89
N GLN A 180 -12.13 10.73 -2.97
CA GLN A 180 -11.14 10.13 -3.87
C GLN A 180 -11.82 9.62 -5.14
N LEU A 181 -11.10 9.67 -6.27
CA LEU A 181 -11.58 9.32 -7.60
C LEU A 181 -10.72 8.19 -8.16
N PRO A 182 -11.30 7.20 -8.86
CA PRO A 182 -10.49 6.13 -9.44
C PRO A 182 -9.68 6.68 -10.61
N ILE A 183 -8.37 6.47 -10.56
CA ILE A 183 -7.45 6.72 -11.67
C ILE A 183 -6.53 5.52 -11.89
N PRO A 184 -6.04 5.30 -13.13
CA PRO A 184 -5.06 4.27 -13.40
C PRO A 184 -3.76 4.48 -12.59
N GLN A 185 -3.22 3.40 -12.04
CA GLN A 185 -1.94 3.33 -11.31
C GLN A 185 -0.95 2.48 -12.10
N ALA A 186 0.33 2.84 -12.12
CA ALA A 186 1.33 2.13 -12.92
C ALA A 186 1.95 0.96 -12.13
N TYR A 187 1.22 -0.16 -11.99
CA TYR A 187 1.75 -1.38 -11.40
C TYR A 187 2.50 -2.21 -12.44
N THR A 188 3.64 -1.69 -12.91
CA THR A 188 4.43 -2.28 -14.01
C THR A 188 5.92 -2.28 -13.70
N GLY A 189 6.70 -3.16 -14.33
CA GLY A 189 8.15 -3.24 -14.14
C GLY A 189 8.51 -3.45 -12.67
N ASP A 190 9.40 -2.62 -12.12
CA ASP A 190 9.84 -2.71 -10.72
C ASP A 190 8.69 -2.48 -9.71
N ASN A 191 7.57 -1.89 -10.16
CA ASN A 191 6.37 -1.67 -9.35
C ASN A 191 5.26 -2.71 -9.62
N ALA A 192 5.57 -3.82 -10.29
CA ALA A 192 4.62 -4.93 -10.47
C ALA A 192 4.35 -5.65 -9.14
N TRP A 193 3.15 -6.20 -8.99
CA TRP A 193 2.81 -7.01 -7.82
C TRP A 193 3.59 -8.32 -7.82
N GLN A 194 4.03 -8.76 -6.65
CA GLN A 194 4.81 -9.99 -6.47
C GLN A 194 4.01 -11.02 -5.68
N ILE A 195 3.76 -12.18 -6.27
CA ILE A 195 3.10 -13.31 -5.61
C ILE A 195 4.10 -14.47 -5.50
N PRO A 196 4.40 -14.99 -4.29
CA PRO A 196 5.32 -16.11 -4.12
C PRO A 196 4.85 -17.35 -4.92
N LEU A 197 5.75 -17.94 -5.71
CA LEU A 197 5.45 -19.18 -6.43
C LEU A 197 5.39 -20.40 -5.49
N ARG A 198 6.06 -20.30 -4.34
CA ARG A 198 6.17 -21.35 -3.32
C ARG A 198 5.79 -20.78 -1.95
N PRO A 199 4.49 -20.72 -1.61
CA PRO A 199 4.06 -20.25 -0.30
C PRO A 199 4.53 -21.22 0.79
N ALA A 200 4.79 -20.66 1.98
CA ALA A 200 5.16 -21.41 3.17
C ALA A 200 4.42 -20.85 4.38
N PHE A 201 4.11 -21.70 5.35
CA PHE A 201 3.47 -21.25 6.60
C PHE A 201 4.38 -20.32 7.40
N ALA A 202 3.79 -19.28 7.97
CA ALA A 202 4.45 -18.49 8.99
C ALA A 202 4.49 -19.26 10.32
N GLU A 203 5.60 -19.13 11.05
CA GLU A 203 5.68 -19.63 12.43
C GLU A 203 4.70 -18.86 13.34
N ILE A 204 4.54 -17.57 13.07
CA ILE A 204 3.61 -16.67 13.75
C ILE A 204 2.74 -15.98 12.69
N PRO A 205 1.54 -16.51 12.42
CA PRO A 205 0.59 -15.88 11.51
C PRO A 205 0.16 -14.48 11.98
N ILE A 206 -0.16 -13.60 11.03
CA ILE A 206 -0.53 -12.22 11.29
C ILE A 206 -2.05 -12.05 11.14
N SER A 207 -2.68 -11.41 12.11
CA SER A 207 -4.12 -11.15 12.09
C SER A 207 -4.46 -9.82 11.45
N GLY A 208 -5.36 -9.85 10.47
CA GLY A 208 -5.97 -8.64 9.90
C GLY A 208 -6.79 -7.85 10.92
N LYS A 209 -7.21 -8.45 12.06
CA LYS A 209 -7.85 -7.68 13.14
C LYS A 209 -6.90 -6.71 13.83
N ASN A 210 -5.62 -7.07 13.90
CA ASN A 210 -4.66 -6.42 14.79
C ASN A 210 -3.53 -5.69 14.03
N GLY A 211 -3.43 -5.86 12.72
CA GLY A 211 -2.43 -5.22 11.87
C GLY A 211 -2.85 -5.27 10.40
N LEU A 212 -1.90 -5.03 9.50
CA LEU A 212 -2.12 -5.02 8.04
C LEU A 212 -3.17 -4.00 7.57
N ARG A 213 -3.33 -2.85 8.25
CA ARG A 213 -4.35 -1.84 7.88
C ARG A 213 -3.88 -0.89 6.78
N ARG A 214 -2.62 -1.00 6.33
CA ARG A 214 -2.04 -0.21 5.24
C ARG A 214 -1.52 -1.14 4.13
N GLY A 215 -1.81 -0.77 2.89
CA GLY A 215 -1.40 -1.53 1.71
C GLY A 215 -2.25 -2.78 1.48
N ALA A 216 -1.90 -3.52 0.43
CA ALA A 216 -2.61 -4.72 0.04
C ALA A 216 -2.21 -5.92 0.90
N ILE A 217 -3.15 -6.83 1.11
CA ILE A 217 -2.95 -8.16 1.69
C ILE A 217 -3.12 -9.27 0.65
N ALA A 218 -3.73 -8.94 -0.49
CA ALA A 218 -3.91 -9.84 -1.62
C ALA A 218 -4.03 -9.05 -2.94
N LEU A 219 -3.96 -9.76 -4.06
CA LEU A 219 -4.19 -9.24 -5.39
C LEU A 219 -5.32 -10.03 -6.06
N ALA A 220 -6.36 -9.33 -6.51
CA ALA A 220 -7.45 -9.93 -7.26
C ALA A 220 -7.00 -10.35 -8.67
N ALA A 221 -7.68 -11.34 -9.24
CA ALA A 221 -7.36 -11.88 -10.57
C ALA A 221 -7.45 -10.83 -11.69
N ASN A 222 -8.25 -9.78 -11.52
CA ASN A 222 -8.33 -8.63 -12.43
C ASN A 222 -7.21 -7.58 -12.19
N GLY A 223 -6.20 -7.89 -11.38
CA GLY A 223 -5.05 -7.03 -11.14
C GLY A 223 -5.31 -5.87 -10.16
N ILE A 224 -6.45 -5.87 -9.46
CA ILE A 224 -6.78 -4.83 -8.47
C ILE A 224 -6.35 -5.31 -7.08
N PRO A 225 -5.64 -4.48 -6.30
CA PRO A 225 -5.24 -4.88 -4.96
C PRO A 225 -6.42 -5.03 -4.01
N ILE A 226 -6.26 -5.94 -3.04
CA ILE A 226 -7.22 -6.17 -1.98
C ILE A 226 -6.54 -5.83 -0.66
N PHE A 227 -7.14 -4.89 0.05
CA PHE A 227 -6.73 -4.38 1.34
C PHE A 227 -7.49 -5.13 2.43
N ASN A 228 -7.00 -5.00 3.66
CA ASN A 228 -7.68 -5.52 4.84
C ASN A 228 -9.04 -4.84 5.03
N ALA A 229 -10.05 -5.63 5.41
CA ALA A 229 -11.40 -5.14 5.72
C ALA A 229 -11.43 -3.97 6.71
N TYR A 230 -10.42 -3.87 7.59
CA TYR A 230 -10.20 -2.69 8.42
C TYR A 230 -9.32 -1.68 7.69
N ASN A 231 -9.83 -0.45 7.55
CA ASN A 231 -9.04 0.66 7.04
C ASN A 231 -7.97 1.14 8.05
N ASN A 232 -7.17 2.12 7.63
CA ASN A 232 -6.11 2.74 8.45
C ASN A 232 -6.57 3.32 9.80
N ARG A 233 -7.89 3.51 10.03
CA ARG A 233 -8.47 3.99 11.29
C ARG A 233 -8.94 2.84 12.20
N GLY A 234 -8.81 1.59 11.73
CA GLY A 234 -9.32 0.41 12.42
C GLY A 234 -10.83 0.19 12.27
N GLU A 235 -11.47 0.88 11.31
CA GLU A 235 -12.92 0.75 11.06
C GLU A 235 -13.18 -0.24 9.93
N ASP A 236 -14.23 -1.07 10.07
CA ASP A 236 -14.66 -2.00 9.02
C ASP A 236 -15.29 -1.20 7.88
N SER A 237 -14.58 -1.08 6.76
CA SER A 237 -14.98 -0.23 5.62
C SER A 237 -16.32 -0.66 5.00
N PHE A 238 -16.65 -1.95 5.02
CA PHE A 238 -17.96 -2.42 4.58
C PHE A 238 -19.06 -1.94 5.55
N ALA A 239 -18.86 -2.13 6.86
CA ALA A 239 -19.84 -1.78 7.88
C ALA A 239 -20.13 -0.27 7.94
N ILE A 240 -19.12 0.58 7.73
CA ILE A 240 -19.29 2.05 7.73
C ILE A 240 -19.77 2.59 6.37
N GLY A 241 -19.81 1.75 5.32
CA GLY A 241 -20.35 2.11 4.02
C GLY A 241 -19.40 2.89 3.12
N GLU A 242 -18.10 2.65 3.26
CA GLU A 242 -17.07 3.21 2.39
C GLU A 242 -16.95 2.46 1.06
N LEU A 243 -17.54 1.26 0.95
CA LEU A 243 -17.39 0.38 -0.21
C LEU A 243 -18.52 0.54 -1.22
N ASP A 244 -18.17 0.35 -2.48
CA ASP A 244 -19.11 0.19 -3.58
C ASP A 244 -19.76 -1.20 -3.56
N ASP A 245 -20.70 -1.43 -4.49
CA ASP A 245 -21.46 -2.68 -4.60
C ASP A 245 -20.59 -3.92 -4.89
N PHE A 246 -19.33 -3.71 -5.28
CA PHE A 246 -18.35 -4.78 -5.55
C PHE A 246 -17.32 -4.94 -4.41
N GLY A 247 -17.45 -4.16 -3.34
CA GLY A 247 -16.59 -4.26 -2.17
C GLY A 247 -15.30 -3.44 -2.26
N GLY A 248 -15.22 -2.45 -3.14
CA GLY A 248 -14.04 -1.60 -3.31
C GLY A 248 -14.29 -0.11 -3.12
N HIS A 249 -13.21 0.66 -3.00
CA HIS A 249 -13.24 2.13 -2.96
C HIS A 249 -11.88 2.70 -3.38
N CYS A 250 -11.78 4.04 -3.45
CA CYS A 250 -10.51 4.71 -3.71
C CYS A 250 -9.80 5.13 -2.41
N GLY A 251 -8.52 4.79 -2.31
CA GLY A 251 -7.62 5.19 -1.24
C GLY A 251 -7.09 6.62 -1.39
N ARG A 252 -6.24 7.02 -0.44
CA ARG A 252 -5.64 8.38 -0.41
C ARG A 252 -4.75 8.70 -1.61
N ALA A 253 -4.33 7.70 -2.38
CA ALA A 253 -3.58 7.89 -3.62
C ALA A 253 -4.48 7.92 -4.86
N ASP A 254 -5.80 8.08 -4.68
CA ASP A 254 -6.80 7.93 -5.73
C ASP A 254 -6.69 6.52 -6.40
N ASP A 255 -6.24 5.52 -5.64
CA ASP A 255 -6.08 4.12 -6.04
C ASP A 255 -7.34 3.31 -5.72
N TYR A 256 -7.95 2.68 -6.72
CA TYR A 256 -9.09 1.80 -6.49
C TYR A 256 -8.62 0.44 -5.95
N HIS A 257 -9.23 -0.03 -4.87
CA HIS A 257 -8.89 -1.30 -4.25
C HIS A 257 -10.09 -1.93 -3.53
N TYR A 258 -10.06 -3.25 -3.35
CA TYR A 258 -11.10 -3.99 -2.64
C TYR A 258 -10.81 -4.09 -1.15
N HIS A 259 -11.86 -4.19 -0.33
CA HIS A 259 -11.82 -4.57 1.10
C HIS A 259 -12.66 -5.82 1.37
N ALA A 260 -13.51 -6.19 0.43
CA ALA A 260 -14.28 -7.44 0.41
C ALA A 260 -14.01 -8.19 -0.89
N ALA A 261 -14.20 -9.51 -0.88
CA ALA A 261 -13.89 -10.33 -2.04
C ALA A 261 -14.75 -9.94 -3.26
N PRO A 262 -14.15 -9.66 -4.44
CA PRO A 262 -14.88 -9.32 -5.65
C PRO A 262 -15.48 -10.58 -6.29
N LEU A 263 -16.59 -11.07 -5.73
CA LEU A 263 -17.21 -12.35 -6.12
C LEU A 263 -17.61 -12.42 -7.61
N ALA A 264 -17.83 -11.27 -8.25
CA ALA A 264 -18.10 -11.19 -9.69
C ALA A 264 -16.98 -11.79 -10.56
N LEU A 265 -15.74 -11.80 -10.06
CA LEU A 265 -14.60 -12.39 -10.78
C LEU A 265 -14.73 -13.90 -10.98
N GLN A 266 -15.49 -14.60 -10.12
CA GLN A 266 -15.59 -16.07 -10.16
C GLN A 266 -16.08 -16.58 -11.52
N LYS A 267 -16.98 -15.83 -12.18
CA LYS A 267 -17.51 -16.18 -13.50
C LYS A 267 -16.45 -16.03 -14.59
N ALA A 268 -15.56 -15.04 -14.48
CA ALA A 268 -14.50 -14.78 -15.44
C ALA A 268 -13.34 -15.77 -15.29
N VAL A 269 -12.92 -16.04 -14.05
CA VAL A 269 -11.81 -16.97 -13.79
C VAL A 269 -12.23 -18.43 -13.88
N GLY A 270 -13.52 -18.73 -13.67
CA GLY A 270 -14.07 -20.08 -13.64
C GLY A 270 -13.94 -20.74 -12.26
N ALA A 271 -14.87 -21.64 -11.93
CA ALA A 271 -15.02 -22.21 -10.58
C ALA A 271 -13.79 -22.95 -10.02
N LYS A 272 -12.89 -23.41 -10.89
CA LYS A 272 -11.67 -24.13 -10.47
C LYS A 272 -10.49 -23.21 -10.15
N ASN A 273 -10.55 -21.95 -10.56
CA ASN A 273 -9.44 -21.02 -10.41
C ASN A 273 -9.71 -20.07 -9.24
N PRO A 274 -8.65 -19.68 -8.50
CA PRO A 274 -8.73 -18.64 -7.48
C PRO A 274 -9.22 -17.32 -8.07
N ILE A 275 -10.02 -16.57 -7.30
CA ILE A 275 -10.43 -15.20 -7.64
C ILE A 275 -9.37 -14.17 -7.25
N ALA A 276 -8.42 -14.55 -6.39
CA ALA A 276 -7.31 -13.72 -5.93
C ALA A 276 -6.18 -14.60 -5.38
N PHE A 277 -5.02 -13.99 -5.15
CA PHE A 277 -3.90 -14.58 -4.39
C PHE A 277 -3.51 -13.64 -3.25
N ALA A 278 -3.38 -14.18 -2.05
CA ALA A 278 -2.82 -13.44 -0.92
C ALA A 278 -1.33 -13.17 -1.16
N LEU A 279 -0.79 -12.08 -0.59
CA LEU A 279 0.63 -11.73 -0.76
C LEU A 279 1.59 -12.74 -0.09
N ASP A 280 1.08 -13.67 0.72
CA ASP A 280 1.85 -14.82 1.22
C ASP A 280 1.92 -15.99 0.21
N GLY A 281 1.28 -15.85 -0.95
CA GLY A 281 1.26 -16.81 -2.07
C GLY A 281 0.12 -17.83 -2.01
N PHE A 282 -0.68 -17.88 -0.95
CA PHE A 282 -1.83 -18.79 -0.90
C PHE A 282 -3.01 -18.26 -1.73
N ALA A 283 -3.70 -19.17 -2.39
CA ALA A 283 -4.87 -18.86 -3.20
C ALA A 283 -6.06 -18.38 -2.35
N ILE A 284 -6.91 -17.55 -2.95
CA ILE A 284 -8.19 -17.14 -2.41
C ILE A 284 -9.29 -17.54 -3.39
N TYR A 285 -10.18 -18.41 -2.95
CA TYR A 285 -11.36 -18.83 -3.71
C TYR A 285 -12.61 -18.04 -3.30
N GLY A 286 -13.69 -18.21 -4.05
CA GLY A 286 -14.99 -17.64 -3.73
C GLY A 286 -15.58 -18.15 -2.41
N LEU A 287 -16.88 -17.90 -2.23
CA LEU A 287 -17.61 -18.29 -1.03
C LEU A 287 -17.47 -19.79 -0.75
N PHE A 288 -17.46 -20.16 0.52
CA PHE A 288 -17.40 -21.55 0.94
C PHE A 288 -18.42 -21.90 2.01
N ASP A 289 -19.06 -23.05 1.83
CA ASP A 289 -19.88 -23.72 2.83
C ASP A 289 -19.39 -25.17 2.94
N PRO A 290 -18.91 -25.61 4.13
CA PRO A 290 -18.44 -26.99 4.34
C PRO A 290 -19.53 -28.04 4.12
N LYS A 291 -20.80 -27.65 4.10
CA LYS A 291 -21.95 -28.52 3.83
C LYS A 291 -22.38 -28.51 2.36
N ALA A 292 -21.77 -27.68 1.52
CA ALA A 292 -22.09 -27.63 0.11
C ALA A 292 -21.77 -28.98 -0.57
N LYS A 293 -22.64 -29.38 -1.51
CA LYS A 293 -22.40 -30.57 -2.33
C LYS A 293 -21.26 -30.28 -3.31
N ALA A 294 -20.45 -31.28 -3.62
CA ALA A 294 -19.39 -31.17 -4.61
C ALA A 294 -19.92 -30.57 -5.94
N GLY A 295 -19.21 -29.57 -6.46
CA GLY A 295 -19.59 -28.86 -7.69
C GLY A 295 -20.58 -27.71 -7.50
N ALA A 296 -21.10 -27.45 -6.30
CA ALA A 296 -21.84 -26.23 -6.01
C ALA A 296 -20.89 -25.02 -5.98
N ASP A 297 -21.42 -23.82 -6.26
CA ASP A 297 -20.63 -22.57 -6.28
C ASP A 297 -19.94 -22.27 -4.94
N SER A 298 -20.51 -22.74 -3.83
CA SER A 298 -19.95 -22.61 -2.48
C SER A 298 -19.20 -23.85 -1.99
N ALA A 299 -18.95 -24.84 -2.85
CA ALA A 299 -18.09 -25.97 -2.51
C ALA A 299 -16.62 -25.62 -2.76
N CYS A 300 -15.71 -26.18 -1.97
CA CYS A 300 -14.28 -26.05 -2.24
C CYS A 300 -13.98 -26.69 -3.62
N PRO A 301 -13.34 -25.97 -4.56
CA PRO A 301 -13.01 -26.52 -5.89
C PRO A 301 -12.04 -27.71 -5.82
N LEU A 302 -11.32 -27.83 -4.70
CA LEU A 302 -10.37 -28.90 -4.39
C LEU A 302 -11.00 -30.03 -3.55
N GLY A 303 -12.31 -29.97 -3.31
CA GLY A 303 -13.08 -31.02 -2.64
C GLY A 303 -12.97 -31.07 -1.11
N ALA A 304 -12.33 -30.07 -0.48
CA ALA A 304 -12.27 -29.99 0.98
C ALA A 304 -13.64 -29.61 1.57
N THR A 305 -14.02 -30.28 2.67
CA THR A 305 -15.26 -30.03 3.42
C THR A 305 -14.98 -29.56 4.85
N THR A 306 -13.72 -29.40 5.23
CA THR A 306 -13.31 -28.92 6.55
C THR A 306 -13.78 -27.48 6.73
N ALA A 307 -14.32 -27.15 7.90
CA ALA A 307 -14.67 -25.78 8.25
C ALA A 307 -13.45 -24.84 8.14
N LEU A 308 -13.71 -23.57 7.80
CA LEU A 308 -12.66 -22.55 7.77
C LEU A 308 -12.12 -22.31 9.18
N ASP A 309 -10.82 -22.08 9.27
CA ASP A 309 -10.17 -21.67 10.51
C ASP A 309 -10.30 -20.15 10.75
N GLN A 310 -9.65 -19.66 11.80
CA GLN A 310 -9.73 -18.25 12.21
C GLN A 310 -9.17 -17.24 11.18
N TRP A 311 -8.44 -17.70 10.15
CA TRP A 311 -7.90 -16.89 9.06
C TRP A 311 -8.80 -16.91 7.82
N ASN A 312 -9.97 -17.55 7.94
CA ASN A 312 -10.94 -17.73 6.86
C ASN A 312 -10.41 -18.59 5.71
N GLY A 313 -9.63 -19.62 6.05
CA GLY A 313 -9.11 -20.60 5.10
C GLY A 313 -9.03 -22.01 5.70
N HIS A 314 -8.53 -22.96 4.91
CA HIS A 314 -8.30 -24.33 5.39
C HIS A 314 -7.19 -25.03 4.61
N GLU A 315 -6.69 -26.13 5.17
CA GLU A 315 -5.78 -27.04 4.45
C GLU A 315 -6.55 -27.96 3.50
N CYS A 316 -5.91 -28.31 2.38
CA CYS A 316 -6.48 -29.16 1.35
C CYS A 316 -5.41 -29.98 0.63
N THR A 317 -5.85 -30.98 -0.14
CA THR A 317 -5.00 -31.65 -1.13
C THR A 317 -5.13 -30.93 -2.48
N VAL A 318 -4.00 -30.62 -3.09
CA VAL A 318 -3.86 -29.97 -4.40
C VAL A 318 -3.07 -30.86 -5.37
N PRO A 319 -3.16 -30.61 -6.69
CA PRO A 319 -2.27 -31.23 -7.66
C PRO A 319 -0.78 -31.06 -7.27
N ALA A 320 0.04 -32.06 -7.59
CA ALA A 320 1.48 -31.98 -7.37
C ALA A 320 2.07 -30.76 -8.08
N GLY A 321 2.98 -30.05 -7.41
CA GLY A 321 3.55 -28.78 -7.89
C GLY A 321 2.75 -27.53 -7.53
N GLN A 322 1.54 -27.66 -6.98
CA GLN A 322 0.73 -26.52 -6.50
C GLN A 322 0.71 -26.40 -4.96
N GLY A 323 1.22 -27.40 -4.25
CA GLY A 323 1.28 -27.41 -2.80
C GLY A 323 2.52 -26.73 -2.23
N ILE A 324 2.54 -26.64 -0.90
CA ILE A 324 3.69 -26.18 -0.14
C ILE A 324 4.90 -27.08 -0.49
N ASP A 325 6.05 -26.45 -0.71
CA ASP A 325 7.29 -27.10 -1.18
C ASP A 325 7.13 -27.90 -2.51
N GLY A 326 6.13 -27.56 -3.32
CA GLY A 326 5.81 -28.28 -4.56
C GLY A 326 5.09 -29.61 -4.35
N GLY A 327 4.66 -29.90 -3.12
CA GLY A 327 3.92 -31.11 -2.77
C GLY A 327 2.45 -31.07 -3.18
N THR A 328 1.65 -31.92 -2.53
CA THR A 328 0.20 -32.03 -2.73
C THR A 328 -0.61 -31.51 -1.56
N ARG A 329 0.02 -31.05 -0.48
CA ARG A 329 -0.67 -30.40 0.64
C ARG A 329 -0.53 -28.88 0.50
N SER A 330 -1.63 -28.16 0.67
CA SER A 330 -1.61 -26.70 0.63
C SER A 330 -2.64 -26.11 1.58
N TYR A 331 -2.61 -24.79 1.70
CA TYR A 331 -3.60 -23.98 2.37
C TYR A 331 -4.21 -23.00 1.37
N HIS A 332 -5.47 -22.64 1.55
CA HIS A 332 -6.08 -21.56 0.79
C HIS A 332 -7.18 -20.87 1.60
N TYR A 333 -7.40 -19.61 1.26
CA TYR A 333 -8.46 -18.79 1.84
C TYR A 333 -9.73 -18.88 1.01
N HIS A 334 -10.83 -18.48 1.62
CA HIS A 334 -12.12 -18.32 0.97
C HIS A 334 -12.69 -16.92 1.23
N ALA A 335 -13.56 -16.47 0.34
CA ALA A 335 -14.42 -15.34 0.61
C ALA A 335 -15.51 -15.71 1.64
N SER A 336 -16.03 -14.70 2.35
CA SER A 336 -17.11 -14.85 3.32
C SER A 336 -18.13 -13.71 3.20
N LYS A 337 -19.38 -13.94 3.63
CA LYS A 337 -20.40 -12.87 3.68
C LYS A 337 -20.33 -12.01 4.93
N THR A 338 -19.61 -12.48 5.94
CA THR A 338 -19.33 -11.78 7.18
C THR A 338 -17.83 -11.52 7.27
N TYR A 339 -17.42 -10.62 8.17
CA TYR A 339 -16.02 -10.45 8.52
C TYR A 339 -15.31 -11.82 8.61
N PRO A 340 -14.16 -12.00 7.94
CA PRO A 340 -13.32 -10.97 7.30
C PRO A 340 -13.64 -10.65 5.84
N TYR A 341 -14.73 -11.18 5.27
CA TYR A 341 -15.16 -11.04 3.87
C TYR A 341 -14.22 -11.66 2.81
N ILE A 342 -12.93 -11.75 3.10
CA ILE A 342 -11.89 -12.41 2.29
C ILE A 342 -10.93 -13.19 3.21
N ASN A 343 -9.61 -12.99 3.19
CA ASN A 343 -8.70 -13.59 4.16
C ASN A 343 -8.63 -12.76 5.45
N GLY A 344 -8.62 -13.45 6.60
CA GLY A 344 -8.59 -12.82 7.94
C GLY A 344 -7.21 -12.34 8.40
N GLY A 345 -6.21 -12.37 7.52
CA GLY A 345 -4.81 -12.14 7.83
C GLY A 345 -3.89 -12.96 6.93
N MET A 346 -2.64 -13.15 7.36
CA MET A 346 -1.63 -13.94 6.65
C MET A 346 -1.25 -15.17 7.47
N ARG A 347 -1.64 -16.33 6.96
CA ARG A 347 -1.25 -17.66 7.44
C ARG A 347 0.12 -18.07 6.90
N GLY A 348 0.50 -17.57 5.73
CA GLY A 348 1.81 -17.77 5.15
C GLY A 348 2.82 -16.69 5.53
N LYS A 349 4.08 -16.92 5.15
CA LYS A 349 5.20 -16.00 5.41
C LYS A 349 5.06 -14.73 4.59
N VAL A 350 5.13 -13.60 5.27
CA VAL A 350 5.29 -12.27 4.70
C VAL A 350 6.31 -11.50 5.51
N THR A 351 6.96 -10.52 4.88
CA THR A 351 7.69 -9.50 5.60
C THR A 351 6.76 -8.30 5.80
N VAL A 352 6.74 -7.75 7.00
CA VAL A 352 5.91 -6.59 7.35
C VAL A 352 6.77 -5.44 7.82
N SER A 353 6.25 -4.22 7.70
CA SER A 353 6.81 -3.02 8.33
C SER A 353 6.92 -3.21 9.84
N ALA A 354 7.78 -2.39 10.48
CA ALA A 354 8.07 -2.51 11.91
C ALA A 354 6.83 -2.32 12.81
N ASP A 355 5.84 -1.55 12.33
CA ASP A 355 4.53 -1.35 12.98
C ASP A 355 3.55 -2.53 12.76
N GLY A 356 3.90 -3.49 11.89
CA GLY A 356 3.03 -4.62 11.52
C GLY A 356 1.83 -4.24 10.64
N GLU A 357 1.79 -3.01 10.13
CA GLU A 357 0.63 -2.47 9.42
C GLU A 357 0.68 -2.66 7.90
N GLU A 358 1.82 -3.00 7.31
CA GLU A 358 2.00 -3.09 5.86
C GLU A 358 2.94 -4.21 5.45
N ILE A 359 2.56 -4.99 4.43
CA ILE A 359 3.44 -6.03 3.83
C ILE A 359 4.48 -5.35 2.94
N ASN A 360 5.74 -5.76 3.05
CA ASN A 360 6.84 -5.20 2.27
C ASN A 360 7.79 -6.29 1.75
N PRO A 361 8.27 -6.21 0.51
CA PRO A 361 7.93 -5.22 -0.52
C PRO A 361 6.52 -5.46 -1.12
N GLN A 362 5.88 -4.40 -1.63
CA GLN A 362 4.68 -4.49 -2.45
C GLN A 362 4.64 -3.34 -3.47
N ALA A 363 3.72 -3.41 -4.43
CA ALA A 363 3.54 -2.31 -5.39
C ALA A 363 2.93 -1.08 -4.69
N HIS A 364 3.25 0.11 -5.18
CA HIS A 364 2.78 1.38 -4.62
C HIS A 364 2.02 2.22 -5.65
N ALA A 365 0.96 2.89 -5.19
CA ALA A 365 0.22 3.89 -5.94
C ALA A 365 0.82 5.30 -5.74
N ALA A 366 0.62 6.19 -6.71
CA ALA A 366 1.08 7.57 -6.65
C ALA A 366 -0.11 8.55 -6.73
N PRO A 367 -0.34 9.39 -5.70
CA PRO A 367 -1.37 10.41 -5.74
C PRO A 367 -1.07 11.44 -6.84
N PHE A 368 -2.12 11.94 -7.49
CA PHE A 368 -2.01 13.13 -8.34
C PHE A 368 -2.32 14.43 -7.59
N ARG A 369 -2.89 14.33 -6.39
CA ARG A 369 -3.26 15.45 -5.52
C ARG A 369 -3.21 15.03 -4.05
N PRO A 370 -3.13 15.99 -3.11
CA PRO A 370 -3.33 15.70 -1.70
C PRO A 370 -4.69 15.06 -1.42
N SER A 371 -4.74 14.11 -0.49
CA SER A 371 -6.01 13.49 -0.08
C SER A 371 -6.94 14.53 0.56
N LEU A 372 -8.23 14.43 0.24
CA LEU A 372 -9.28 15.32 0.74
C LEU A 372 -9.96 14.74 1.98
N PRO A 373 -10.56 15.57 2.86
CA PRO A 373 -11.37 15.06 3.96
C PRO A 373 -12.62 14.35 3.44
N PRO A 374 -13.26 13.45 4.20
CA PRO A 374 -14.53 12.84 3.79
C PRO A 374 -15.65 13.87 3.59
N LEU A 375 -16.46 13.67 2.56
CA LEU A 375 -17.64 14.50 2.31
C LEU A 375 -18.84 13.93 3.06
N ARG A 376 -19.15 14.53 4.22
CA ARG A 376 -20.22 14.03 5.09
C ARG A 376 -21.58 14.06 4.39
N GLY A 377 -22.30 12.95 4.47
CA GLY A 377 -23.64 12.81 3.88
C GLY A 377 -23.63 12.64 2.36
N ALA A 378 -22.47 12.41 1.75
CA ALA A 378 -22.37 12.11 0.34
C ALA A 378 -22.62 10.62 0.05
N SER A 379 -23.46 10.35 -0.95
CA SER A 379 -23.59 9.02 -1.55
C SER A 379 -23.29 9.06 -3.04
N ILE A 380 -22.52 8.08 -3.53
CA ILE A 380 -22.21 7.97 -4.96
C ILE A 380 -23.34 7.19 -5.64
N THR A 381 -23.89 7.77 -6.70
CA THR A 381 -25.09 7.29 -7.41
C THR A 381 -24.82 6.89 -8.85
N GLY A 382 -23.66 7.27 -9.40
CA GLY A 382 -23.29 6.89 -10.75
C GLY A 382 -21.81 7.05 -10.99
N PHE A 383 -21.27 6.16 -11.81
CA PHE A 383 -19.90 6.23 -12.29
C PHE A 383 -19.89 5.69 -13.71
N LYS A 384 -19.24 6.40 -14.64
CA LYS A 384 -19.10 5.94 -16.01
C LYS A 384 -17.80 6.46 -16.62
N GLN A 385 -17.20 5.63 -17.46
CA GLN A 385 -16.15 6.07 -18.37
C GLN A 385 -16.79 6.81 -19.55
N THR A 386 -16.34 8.03 -19.81
CA THR A 386 -16.82 8.91 -20.89
C THR A 386 -15.84 9.01 -22.05
N GLY A 387 -14.61 8.50 -21.87
CA GLY A 387 -13.59 8.38 -22.89
C GLY A 387 -12.41 7.52 -22.39
N PRO A 388 -11.38 7.26 -23.22
CA PRO A 388 -10.29 6.34 -22.87
C PRO A 388 -9.61 6.63 -21.53
N LYS A 389 -9.44 7.91 -21.19
CA LYS A 389 -8.95 8.38 -19.89
C LYS A 389 -9.84 9.48 -19.32
N ALA A 390 -11.16 9.35 -19.49
CA ALA A 390 -12.13 10.32 -19.02
C ALA A 390 -13.31 9.62 -18.36
N TRP A 391 -13.79 10.18 -17.26
CA TRP A 391 -14.83 9.60 -16.42
C TRP A 391 -15.76 10.69 -15.87
N SER A 392 -16.92 10.24 -15.41
CA SER A 392 -17.95 11.05 -14.79
C SER A 392 -18.47 10.33 -13.54
N LEU A 393 -18.33 10.96 -12.38
CA LEU A 393 -18.84 10.48 -11.10
C LEU A 393 -20.01 11.36 -10.64
N SER A 394 -21.18 10.77 -10.42
CA SER A 394 -22.37 11.44 -9.88
C SER A 394 -22.59 11.07 -8.42
N TYR A 395 -22.86 12.06 -7.58
CA TYR A 395 -23.08 11.87 -6.16
C TYR A 395 -24.19 12.79 -5.64
N GLN A 396 -24.78 12.44 -4.50
CA GLN A 396 -25.80 13.23 -3.83
C GLN A 396 -25.33 13.69 -2.46
N VAL A 397 -25.63 14.93 -2.10
CA VAL A 397 -25.49 15.44 -0.73
C VAL A 397 -26.84 16.02 -0.30
N SER A 398 -27.44 15.45 0.74
CA SER A 398 -28.78 15.85 1.22
C SER A 398 -29.83 15.85 0.10
N GLY A 399 -29.81 14.84 -0.77
CA GLY A 399 -30.77 14.66 -1.89
C GLY A 399 -30.51 15.54 -3.11
N ARG A 400 -29.50 16.42 -3.09
CA ARG A 400 -29.12 17.25 -4.25
C ARG A 400 -28.00 16.56 -5.03
N THR A 401 -28.20 16.40 -6.33
CA THR A 401 -27.25 15.72 -7.22
C THR A 401 -26.17 16.68 -7.68
N SER A 402 -24.93 16.21 -7.69
CA SER A 402 -23.75 16.88 -8.24
C SER A 402 -22.93 15.86 -9.04
N ARG A 403 -22.01 16.34 -9.88
CA ARG A 403 -21.16 15.48 -10.71
C ARG A 403 -19.73 16.01 -10.74
N ILE A 404 -18.77 15.10 -10.87
CA ILE A 404 -17.39 15.42 -11.21
C ILE A 404 -17.07 14.74 -12.53
N ASP A 405 -16.80 15.56 -13.55
CA ASP A 405 -16.23 15.10 -14.81
C ASP A 405 -14.71 15.25 -14.70
N TYR A 406 -13.96 14.22 -15.06
CA TYR A 406 -12.50 14.31 -14.98
C TYR A 406 -11.83 13.52 -16.10
N ALA A 407 -10.68 14.01 -16.54
CA ALA A 407 -9.90 13.39 -17.60
C ALA A 407 -8.40 13.53 -17.34
N ILE A 408 -7.63 12.56 -17.84
CA ILE A 408 -6.17 12.59 -17.85
C ILE A 408 -5.73 12.89 -19.28
N ASP A 409 -5.00 13.99 -19.46
CA ASP A 409 -4.46 14.35 -20.76
C ASP A 409 -3.19 13.54 -21.11
N GLU A 410 -2.65 13.79 -22.30
CA GLU A 410 -1.46 13.11 -22.82
C GLU A 410 -0.21 13.35 -21.95
N SER A 411 -0.14 14.49 -21.24
CA SER A 411 0.95 14.81 -20.32
C SER A 411 0.82 14.13 -18.95
N GLY A 412 -0.30 13.42 -18.72
CA GLY A 412 -0.61 12.81 -17.42
C GLY A 412 -1.21 13.79 -16.41
N LYS A 413 -1.59 15.00 -16.84
CA LYS A 413 -2.28 15.98 -16.01
C LYS A 413 -3.77 15.62 -15.93
N VAL A 414 -4.30 15.66 -14.72
CA VAL A 414 -5.69 15.38 -14.40
C VAL A 414 -6.46 16.68 -14.30
N LYS A 415 -7.46 16.88 -15.18
CA LYS A 415 -8.41 17.98 -15.13
C LYS A 415 -9.70 17.48 -14.48
N LEU A 416 -10.20 18.20 -13.48
CA LEU A 416 -11.48 17.93 -12.82
C LEU A 416 -12.42 19.10 -13.07
N THR A 417 -13.67 18.81 -13.37
CA THR A 417 -14.76 19.77 -13.52
C THR A 417 -15.88 19.35 -12.57
N PHE A 418 -16.03 20.09 -11.48
CA PHE A 418 -17.09 19.92 -10.50
C PHE A 418 -18.34 20.64 -11.00
N VAL A 419 -19.45 19.93 -11.10
CA VAL A 419 -20.76 20.45 -11.52
C VAL A 419 -21.70 20.39 -10.33
N GLY A 420 -22.06 21.57 -9.81
CA GLY A 420 -22.98 21.71 -8.69
C GLY A 420 -24.44 21.43 -9.06
N PRO A 421 -25.35 21.31 -8.07
CA PRO A 421 -26.77 21.07 -8.32
C PRO A 421 -27.48 22.19 -9.10
N ASP A 422 -26.92 23.40 -9.06
CA ASP A 422 -27.40 24.58 -9.81
C ASP A 422 -26.80 24.67 -11.22
N GLY A 423 -26.00 23.66 -11.63
CA GLY A 423 -25.32 23.62 -12.92
C GLY A 423 -24.04 24.46 -12.98
N LYS A 424 -23.65 25.16 -11.90
CA LYS A 424 -22.39 25.90 -11.88
C LYS A 424 -21.20 24.97 -11.87
N THR A 425 -20.15 25.38 -12.57
CA THR A 425 -18.93 24.60 -12.73
C THR A 425 -17.74 25.23 -12.03
N GLN A 426 -16.92 24.41 -11.38
CA GLN A 426 -15.59 24.76 -10.89
C GLN A 426 -14.59 23.80 -11.51
N GLU A 427 -13.46 24.31 -11.98
CA GLU A 427 -12.40 23.48 -12.58
C GLU A 427 -11.15 23.47 -11.70
N GLU A 428 -10.52 22.30 -11.62
CA GLU A 428 -9.24 22.07 -10.96
C GLU A 428 -8.33 21.26 -11.89
N SER A 429 -7.03 21.40 -11.67
CA SER A 429 -6.02 20.80 -12.54
C SER A 429 -4.79 20.41 -11.73
N TYR A 430 -4.34 19.18 -11.92
CA TYR A 430 -3.28 18.58 -11.14
C TYR A 430 -2.34 17.78 -12.04
N SER A 431 -1.06 17.75 -11.74
CA SER A 431 -0.10 16.85 -12.39
C SER A 431 0.39 15.85 -11.36
N ARG A 432 0.60 14.59 -11.78
CA ARG A 432 1.25 13.60 -10.89
C ARG A 432 2.59 14.17 -10.43
N GLN A 433 2.82 14.18 -9.11
CA GLN A 433 4.12 14.51 -8.58
C GLN A 433 5.09 13.40 -9.00
N ALA A 434 6.01 13.71 -9.92
CA ALA A 434 7.08 12.78 -10.26
C ALA A 434 7.96 12.57 -9.03
N ARG A 435 8.30 11.31 -8.72
CA ARG A 435 9.51 11.04 -7.93
C ARG A 435 10.70 11.52 -8.76
N ALA A 436 11.32 12.63 -8.37
CA ALA A 436 12.62 13.01 -8.90
C ALA A 436 13.67 12.01 -8.37
N GLY A 437 14.10 11.09 -9.23
CA GLY A 437 15.40 10.45 -9.09
C GLY A 437 16.50 11.42 -9.56
N GLY A 438 17.63 11.42 -8.85
CA GLY A 438 18.93 11.90 -9.35
C GLY A 438 19.07 13.40 -9.56
N GLY A 439 19.86 14.06 -8.72
CA GLY A 439 20.06 15.50 -8.79
C GLY A 439 20.82 16.00 -10.02
N GLN A 440 20.61 17.28 -10.34
CA GLN A 440 21.66 18.28 -10.52
C GLN A 440 21.00 19.66 -10.52
N GLY A 441 21.43 20.48 -9.56
CA GLY A 441 21.07 21.88 -9.49
C GLY A 441 21.89 22.72 -10.44
N GLY A 442 21.31 23.86 -10.82
CA GLY A 442 21.95 24.95 -11.51
C GLY A 442 20.88 25.75 -12.25
N ALA A 443 20.76 27.07 -12.16
CA ALA A 443 21.47 28.08 -11.41
C ALA A 443 20.57 29.32 -11.42
N GLY A 444 20.69 30.19 -10.41
CA GLY A 444 19.94 31.44 -10.36
C GLY A 444 20.24 32.22 -9.09
N GLY A 445 21.46 32.75 -9.01
CA GLY A 445 21.85 33.77 -8.03
C GLY A 445 21.26 35.16 -8.34
N PRO A 446 21.73 36.23 -7.70
CA PRO A 446 20.94 36.97 -6.73
C PRO A 446 20.77 38.48 -7.02
N GLY A 447 19.91 39.14 -6.23
CA GLY A 447 19.80 40.61 -6.11
C GLY A 447 18.49 41.13 -6.71
N GLY A 448 17.64 41.93 -6.04
CA GLY A 448 17.85 42.88 -4.96
C GLY A 448 17.20 44.19 -5.42
N GLY A 449 16.18 44.69 -4.72
CA GLY A 449 15.55 45.97 -5.06
C GLY A 449 14.16 46.18 -4.46
N GLN A 450 14.06 47.18 -3.59
CA GLN A 450 12.90 47.62 -2.81
C GLN A 450 11.71 48.13 -3.65
N GLY A 451 10.50 48.04 -3.08
CA GLY A 451 9.36 48.86 -3.50
C GLY A 451 8.01 48.25 -3.13
N GLY A 452 7.38 48.76 -2.07
CA GLY A 452 6.18 48.19 -1.45
C GLY A 452 4.86 48.34 -2.22
N GLY A 453 3.98 47.38 -1.96
CA GLY A 453 2.58 47.33 -2.35
C GLY A 453 2.00 45.98 -1.92
N GLY A 454 1.62 45.85 -0.65
CA GLY A 454 1.18 44.58 -0.07
C GLY A 454 -0.10 44.00 -0.72
N PRO A 455 -0.22 42.67 -0.83
CA PRO A 455 -1.49 41.96 -0.99
C PRO A 455 -2.04 41.44 0.37
N PRO A 456 -3.33 41.05 0.44
CA PRO A 456 -4.17 41.07 1.64
C PRO A 456 -3.95 39.89 2.62
N PRO A 457 -4.49 39.99 3.86
CA PRO A 457 -4.20 39.05 4.93
C PRO A 457 -5.10 37.81 4.89
N ASN A 458 -4.49 36.62 4.88
CA ASN A 458 -4.84 35.48 5.74
C ASN A 458 -3.97 34.25 5.40
N GLU A 459 -2.66 34.35 5.65
CA GLU A 459 -1.97 33.21 6.23
C GLU A 459 -2.15 33.34 7.74
N VAL A 460 -3.07 32.57 8.29
CA VAL A 460 -3.14 32.39 9.74
C VAL A 460 -1.90 31.60 10.13
N ARG A 461 -0.91 32.35 10.63
CA ARG A 461 0.09 31.92 11.61
C ARG A 461 -0.58 30.94 12.58
N ARG A 462 -0.30 29.64 12.45
CA ARG A 462 -0.71 28.66 13.46
C ARG A 462 0.20 28.83 14.67
N THR A 463 -0.05 29.85 15.48
CA THR A 463 0.06 29.64 16.92
C THR A 463 -0.98 28.59 17.28
N ALA A 464 -0.59 27.58 18.06
CA ALA A 464 -1.52 26.59 18.60
C ALA A 464 -2.76 27.32 19.13
N ALA A 465 -3.94 26.90 18.68
CA ALA A 465 -5.17 27.52 19.13
C ALA A 465 -5.24 27.40 20.67
N PRO A 466 -5.52 28.49 21.41
CA PRO A 466 -5.71 28.38 22.85
C PRO A 466 -6.86 27.40 23.11
N SER A 467 -6.67 26.52 24.09
CA SER A 467 -7.75 25.65 24.56
C SER A 467 -8.94 26.52 25.00
N LYS A 468 -10.17 26.00 24.87
CA LYS A 468 -11.42 26.72 25.19
C LYS A 468 -11.50 27.23 26.64
N ASP A 469 -10.54 26.88 27.51
CA ASP A 469 -10.52 27.14 28.95
C ASP A 469 -9.36 28.03 29.42
N GLY A 470 -8.50 28.52 28.50
CA GLY A 470 -7.34 29.37 28.83
C GLY A 470 -6.12 28.60 29.36
N PHE A 471 -6.10 27.27 29.23
CA PHE A 471 -4.94 26.44 29.52
C PHE A 471 -3.91 26.56 28.39
N GLU A 472 -2.70 27.01 28.73
CA GLU A 472 -1.61 27.30 27.80
C GLU A 472 -0.28 26.71 28.26
N VAL A 473 0.59 26.38 27.30
CA VAL A 473 1.95 25.88 27.51
C VAL A 473 2.94 26.77 26.76
N HIS A 474 4.05 27.08 27.42
CA HIS A 474 5.12 27.93 26.92
C HIS A 474 6.48 27.28 27.23
N SER A 475 7.51 27.59 26.45
CA SER A 475 8.88 27.17 26.75
C SER A 475 9.85 28.31 26.46
N ALA A 476 10.58 28.75 27.50
CA ALA A 476 11.66 29.72 27.35
C ALA A 476 12.89 29.13 26.61
N GLY A 477 12.87 27.83 26.31
CA GLY A 477 13.91 27.17 25.52
C GLY A 477 13.81 27.42 24.01
N ILE A 478 12.77 28.14 23.56
CA ILE A 478 12.56 28.53 22.17
C ILE A 478 13.14 29.93 21.94
N GLY A 479 14.04 30.06 20.98
CA GLY A 479 14.60 31.34 20.55
C GLY A 479 13.56 32.23 19.84
N ALA A 480 13.90 33.50 19.62
CA ALA A 480 13.02 34.44 18.90
C ALA A 480 12.74 34.03 17.44
N ASP A 481 13.59 33.18 16.88
CA ASP A 481 13.46 32.54 15.57
C ASP A 481 12.51 31.32 15.57
N GLY A 482 11.99 30.94 16.74
CA GLY A 482 11.10 29.79 16.90
C GLY A 482 11.84 28.45 16.95
N MET A 483 13.17 28.44 17.07
CA MET A 483 13.97 27.23 17.16
C MET A 483 14.32 26.88 18.61
N LEU A 484 14.39 25.58 18.89
CA LEU A 484 14.88 25.06 20.16
C LEU A 484 16.38 25.35 20.28
N ASP A 485 16.79 25.98 21.39
CA ASP A 485 18.20 26.24 21.65
C ASP A 485 19.01 24.93 21.59
N LYS A 486 20.15 24.99 20.90
CA LYS A 486 21.07 23.88 20.70
C LYS A 486 21.44 23.19 22.02
N LYS A 487 21.51 23.91 23.14
CA LYS A 487 21.83 23.32 24.46
C LYS A 487 20.83 22.24 24.91
N TYR A 488 19.60 22.25 24.40
CA TYR A 488 18.59 21.21 24.71
C TYR A 488 18.64 20.00 23.77
N THR A 489 19.56 20.01 22.80
CA THR A 489 19.71 18.95 21.80
C THR A 489 20.98 18.15 22.01
N CYS A 490 21.15 17.04 21.31
CA CYS A 490 22.37 16.24 21.43
C CYS A 490 23.61 16.94 20.85
N ASP A 491 23.40 18.04 20.11
CA ASP A 491 24.47 18.86 19.55
C ASP A 491 24.97 19.91 20.56
N GLY A 492 24.35 20.03 21.74
CA GLY A 492 24.77 20.88 22.87
C GLY A 492 24.79 20.12 24.19
N ASP A 493 24.35 20.77 25.28
CA ASP A 493 24.46 20.24 26.65
C ASP A 493 23.53 19.05 26.96
N SER A 494 22.61 18.73 26.06
CA SER A 494 21.68 17.59 26.19
C SER A 494 20.75 17.66 27.42
N ILE A 495 20.47 18.87 27.91
CA ILE A 495 19.58 19.11 29.07
C ILE A 495 18.12 19.31 28.65
N SER A 496 17.16 19.07 29.54
CA SER A 496 15.73 19.26 29.23
C SER A 496 15.36 20.75 29.15
N PRO A 497 14.53 21.17 28.18
CA PRO A 497 14.05 22.55 28.10
C PRO A 497 13.08 22.87 29.24
N PRO A 498 13.04 24.14 29.70
CA PRO A 498 12.00 24.57 30.63
C PRO A 498 10.63 24.52 29.93
N ILE A 499 9.64 23.89 30.55
CA ILE A 499 8.26 23.80 30.05
C ILE A 499 7.36 24.39 31.13
N GLU A 500 6.66 25.46 30.82
CA GLU A 500 5.80 26.20 31.74
C GLU A 500 4.35 26.15 31.26
N TRP A 501 3.40 26.14 32.18
CA TRP A 501 1.98 26.15 31.83
C TRP A 501 1.15 26.99 32.79
N THR A 502 0.13 27.63 32.23
CA THR A 502 -0.80 28.50 32.97
C THR A 502 -2.25 28.13 32.65
N GLY A 503 -3.20 28.54 33.49
CA GLY A 503 -4.63 28.33 33.20
C GLY A 503 -5.12 26.89 33.33
N LEU A 504 -4.51 26.04 34.17
CA LEU A 504 -5.02 24.69 34.44
C LEU A 504 -6.50 24.72 34.87
N PRO A 505 -7.38 23.87 34.29
CA PRO A 505 -8.78 23.78 34.71
C PRO A 505 -8.91 23.48 36.20
N ALA A 506 -9.90 24.08 36.87
CA ALA A 506 -10.09 23.91 38.32
C ALA A 506 -10.32 22.46 38.77
N ALA A 507 -10.82 21.60 37.88
CA ALA A 507 -11.05 20.18 38.13
C ALA A 507 -9.79 19.30 38.03
N THR A 508 -8.63 19.88 37.72
CA THR A 508 -7.35 19.17 37.59
C THR A 508 -6.91 18.62 38.96
N LYS A 509 -6.65 17.32 39.03
CA LYS A 509 -6.08 16.63 40.20
C LYS A 509 -4.67 16.11 39.97
N SER A 510 -4.27 15.91 38.72
CA SER A 510 -2.91 15.50 38.35
C SER A 510 -2.53 16.13 37.01
N VAL A 511 -1.23 16.31 36.77
CA VAL A 511 -0.68 16.80 35.51
C VAL A 511 0.34 15.79 34.98
N ALA A 512 0.39 15.64 33.66
CA ALA A 512 1.40 14.85 32.96
C ALA A 512 1.98 15.64 31.78
N ILE A 513 3.21 15.32 31.39
CA ILE A 513 3.93 15.94 30.27
C ILE A 513 4.43 14.84 29.36
N ALA A 514 4.23 15.01 28.06
CA ALA A 514 4.91 14.22 27.06
C ALA A 514 5.51 15.11 25.98
N MET A 515 6.70 14.75 25.52
CA MET A 515 7.32 15.36 24.35
C MET A 515 7.54 14.26 23.34
N HIS A 516 7.04 14.42 22.12
CA HIS A 516 7.18 13.42 21.07
C HIS A 516 7.47 14.06 19.72
N HIS A 517 8.02 13.27 18.80
CA HIS A 517 8.14 13.66 17.40
C HIS A 517 7.67 12.50 16.54
N ILE A 518 6.87 12.83 15.53
CA ILE A 518 6.44 11.92 14.48
C ILE A 518 7.33 12.21 13.28
N PRO A 519 8.16 11.25 12.81
CA PRO A 519 9.01 11.46 11.66
C PRO A 519 8.19 11.83 10.42
N PRO A 520 8.74 12.57 9.45
CA PRO A 520 8.03 12.89 8.21
C PRO A 520 7.48 11.64 7.53
N GLY A 521 6.16 11.58 7.34
CA GLY A 521 5.46 10.39 6.82
C GLY A 521 5.04 9.36 7.87
N GLY A 522 5.38 9.58 9.14
CA GLY A 522 4.91 8.82 10.29
C GLY A 522 3.49 9.20 10.71
N LYS A 523 2.84 8.31 11.46
CA LYS A 523 1.47 8.44 11.96
C LYS A 523 1.45 8.66 13.47
N GLU A 524 0.53 9.51 13.92
CA GLU A 524 0.18 9.66 15.33
C GLU A 524 -0.45 8.35 15.87
N GLY A 525 -0.08 7.95 17.07
CA GLY A 525 -0.34 6.70 17.77
C GLY A 525 0.54 5.52 17.35
N VAL A 526 1.50 5.69 16.44
CA VAL A 526 2.25 4.60 15.79
C VAL A 526 3.75 4.88 15.67
N ASP A 527 4.13 6.02 15.08
CA ASP A 527 5.51 6.33 14.72
C ASP A 527 6.17 7.34 15.68
N GLU A 528 5.55 7.60 16.84
CA GLU A 528 6.10 8.53 17.82
C GLU A 528 7.42 8.07 18.41
N HIS A 529 8.40 8.96 18.30
CA HIS A 529 9.52 8.97 19.20
C HIS A 529 9.20 9.86 20.39
N ALA A 530 9.07 9.29 21.58
CA ALA A 530 8.91 10.03 22.82
C ALA A 530 10.27 10.40 23.41
N TYR A 531 10.42 11.67 23.79
CA TYR A 531 11.60 12.31 24.36
C TYR A 531 11.39 12.68 25.83
N ILE A 532 10.14 12.97 26.24
CA ILE A 532 9.71 13.12 27.64
C ILE A 532 8.49 12.23 27.86
N VAL A 533 8.49 11.48 28.95
CA VAL A 533 7.33 10.74 29.48
C VAL A 533 7.31 11.01 30.98
N LEU A 534 6.41 11.87 31.45
CA LEU A 534 6.39 12.32 32.85
C LEU A 534 4.94 12.42 33.37
N TRP A 535 4.68 11.88 34.57
CA TRP A 535 3.36 11.96 35.20
C TRP A 535 3.43 12.11 36.72
N GLY A 536 2.27 12.21 37.38
CA GLY A 536 2.18 12.28 38.84
C GLY A 536 2.48 13.67 39.39
N LEU A 537 2.35 14.72 38.57
CA LEU A 537 2.53 16.11 39.00
C LEU A 537 1.27 16.60 39.70
N THR A 538 1.44 17.42 40.74
CA THR A 538 0.31 18.04 41.44
C THR A 538 -0.22 19.26 40.65
N PRO A 539 -1.48 19.67 40.82
CA PRO A 539 -2.01 20.89 40.18
C PRO A 539 -1.30 22.18 40.61
N ALA A 540 -0.54 22.15 41.72
CA ALA A 540 0.28 23.27 42.18
C ALA A 540 1.57 23.41 41.34
N THR A 541 2.04 22.34 40.70
CA THR A 541 3.18 22.37 39.79
C THR A 541 2.80 23.12 38.52
N LYS A 542 3.58 24.15 38.17
CA LYS A 542 3.33 25.02 37.00
C LYS A 542 4.43 24.96 35.94
N ALA A 543 5.53 24.25 36.23
CA ALA A 543 6.65 24.15 35.33
C ALA A 543 7.43 22.84 35.56
N LEU A 544 8.06 22.36 34.50
CA LEU A 544 9.28 21.57 34.53
C LEU A 544 10.44 22.55 34.32
N ALA A 545 11.29 22.73 35.33
CA ALA A 545 12.43 23.61 35.20
C ALA A 545 13.51 23.02 34.27
N GLU A 546 14.38 23.88 33.74
CA GLU A 546 15.53 23.47 32.94
C GLU A 546 16.38 22.44 33.69
N SER A 547 16.74 21.35 33.01
CA SER A 547 17.52 20.24 33.58
C SER A 547 16.94 19.60 34.85
N GLN A 548 15.64 19.78 35.14
CA GLN A 548 15.04 19.20 36.32
C GLN A 548 14.75 17.70 36.13
N HIS A 549 15.17 16.89 37.09
CA HIS A 549 15.00 15.42 37.05
C HIS A 549 14.21 14.86 38.24
N ASP A 550 14.08 15.63 39.31
CA ASP A 550 13.45 15.27 40.58
C ASP A 550 11.98 15.76 40.65
N LEU A 551 11.25 15.59 39.55
CA LEU A 551 9.86 16.02 39.42
C LEU A 551 9.00 14.84 38.97
N GLY A 552 7.89 14.59 39.67
CA GLY A 552 6.93 13.53 39.32
C GLY A 552 7.57 12.14 39.19
N THR A 553 7.01 11.32 38.30
CA THR A 553 7.55 10.01 37.92
C THR A 553 7.92 10.00 36.45
N TRP A 554 9.20 9.78 36.15
CA TRP A 554 9.70 9.64 34.79
C TRP A 554 9.45 8.22 34.25
N GLY A 555 8.97 8.16 33.01
CA GLY A 555 8.77 6.95 32.22
C GLY A 555 9.85 6.70 31.21
N ILE A 556 9.87 5.48 30.67
CA ILE A 556 10.86 5.05 29.69
C ILE A 556 10.56 5.71 28.34
N ASN A 557 11.48 6.56 27.87
CA ASN A 557 11.39 7.17 26.55
C ASN A 557 11.73 6.16 25.43
N THR A 558 11.37 6.46 24.18
CA THR A 558 11.60 5.51 23.06
C THR A 558 12.98 5.68 22.42
N VAL A 559 13.68 6.78 22.69
CA VAL A 559 14.92 7.17 22.00
C VAL A 559 16.12 6.46 22.60
N ASN A 560 16.34 6.60 23.90
CA ASN A 560 17.46 5.98 24.61
C ASN A 560 17.02 4.86 25.59
N ARG A 561 15.70 4.63 25.71
CA ARG A 561 15.10 3.57 26.54
C ARG A 561 15.39 3.72 28.04
N ARG A 562 15.49 4.97 28.53
CA ARG A 562 15.70 5.30 29.95
C ARG A 562 14.56 6.17 30.49
N ALA A 563 14.43 6.20 31.82
CA ALA A 563 13.45 7.01 32.54
C ALA A 563 13.97 8.44 32.77
N GLU A 564 14.19 9.16 31.67
CA GLU A 564 14.78 10.50 31.65
C GLU A 564 14.41 11.22 30.34
N TYR A 565 14.75 12.51 30.25
CA TYR A 565 14.71 13.25 28.99
C TYR A 565 15.72 12.68 27.99
N ALA A 566 15.28 12.43 26.76
CA ALA A 566 16.18 12.20 25.63
C ALA A 566 16.30 13.49 24.81
N PRO A 567 17.51 13.98 24.51
CA PRO A 567 17.67 15.16 23.68
C PRO A 567 17.40 14.85 22.19
N PRO A 568 16.70 15.74 21.45
CA PRO A 568 16.63 15.70 20.00
C PRO A 568 17.99 15.51 19.32
N CYS A 569 18.06 14.55 18.40
CA CYS A 569 19.31 14.17 17.75
C CYS A 569 19.09 13.81 16.27
N SER A 570 18.51 14.74 15.51
CA SER A 570 18.11 14.55 14.10
C SER A 570 19.30 14.14 13.21
N LYS A 571 19.21 13.01 12.51
CA LYS A 571 20.21 12.62 11.51
C LYS A 571 19.90 13.26 10.15
N GLY A 572 20.89 13.93 9.56
CA GLY A 572 20.78 14.56 8.24
C GLY A 572 20.19 15.97 8.24
N PRO A 573 20.27 16.69 7.10
CA PRO A 573 19.74 18.04 6.99
C PRO A 573 18.21 18.04 7.02
N GLY A 574 17.64 19.16 7.47
CA GLY A 574 16.19 19.38 7.50
C GLY A 574 15.65 19.58 8.91
N GLU A 575 14.75 20.54 9.02
CA GLU A 575 14.07 20.87 10.26
C GLU A 575 13.14 19.74 10.70
N LYS A 576 13.09 19.52 12.02
CA LYS A 576 12.20 18.57 12.69
C LYS A 576 11.36 19.31 13.71
N SER A 577 10.11 18.89 13.82
CA SER A 577 9.17 19.38 14.83
C SER A 577 8.97 18.35 15.92
N TYR A 578 9.01 18.81 17.16
CA TYR A 578 8.74 18.03 18.38
C TYR A 578 7.58 18.68 19.11
N MET A 579 6.52 17.93 19.39
CA MET A 579 5.36 18.43 20.12
C MET A 579 5.51 18.14 21.61
N VAL A 580 5.42 19.19 22.43
CA VAL A 580 5.27 19.07 23.87
C VAL A 580 3.79 19.24 24.20
N THR A 581 3.21 18.24 24.86
CA THR A 581 1.82 18.25 25.33
C THR A 581 1.80 18.16 26.86
N VAL A 582 1.11 19.10 27.51
CA VAL A 582 0.81 19.03 28.95
C VAL A 582 -0.67 18.66 29.10
N TYR A 583 -0.92 17.63 29.91
CA TYR A 583 -2.25 17.07 30.15
C TYR A 583 -2.76 17.45 31.53
N ALA A 584 -3.96 18.02 31.60
CA ALA A 584 -4.70 18.25 32.83
C ALA A 584 -5.64 17.08 33.09
N LEU A 585 -5.45 16.36 34.21
CA LEU A 585 -6.12 15.09 34.49
C LEU A 585 -7.06 15.18 35.70
N SER A 586 -8.23 14.54 35.61
CA SER A 586 -9.23 14.42 36.68
C SER A 586 -8.83 13.43 37.78
N ALA A 587 -7.85 12.56 37.50
CA ALA A 587 -7.25 11.61 38.42
C ALA A 587 -5.82 11.25 37.97
N GLU A 588 -4.99 10.81 38.90
CA GLU A 588 -3.61 10.40 38.59
C GLU A 588 -3.56 9.09 37.76
N PRO A 589 -2.68 9.00 36.76
CA PRO A 589 -2.52 7.77 35.96
C PRO A 589 -2.06 6.59 36.81
N LYS A 590 -2.74 5.45 36.68
CA LYS A 590 -2.38 4.21 37.38
C LYS A 590 -1.33 3.44 36.58
N LEU A 591 -0.06 3.73 36.83
CA LEU A 591 1.07 3.16 36.10
C LEU A 591 2.10 2.56 37.06
N ALA A 592 2.82 1.53 36.59
CA ALA A 592 3.99 1.02 37.30
C ALA A 592 5.13 2.04 37.21
N ALA A 593 5.54 2.59 38.36
CA ALA A 593 6.57 3.62 38.44
C ALA A 593 7.87 3.19 37.72
N GLY A 594 8.45 4.10 36.92
CA GLY A 594 9.74 3.91 36.24
C GLY A 594 9.81 2.84 35.15
N ARG A 595 8.69 2.14 34.85
CA ARG A 595 8.64 1.10 33.79
C ARG A 595 7.64 1.38 32.67
N ALA A 596 6.69 2.30 32.89
CA ALA A 596 5.74 2.71 31.86
C ALA A 596 6.41 3.61 30.82
N GLY A 597 6.11 3.38 29.54
CA GLY A 597 6.52 4.23 28.43
C GLY A 597 5.40 5.16 27.97
N PHE A 598 5.62 5.81 26.83
CA PHE A 598 4.71 6.78 26.24
C PHE A 598 3.32 6.19 25.96
N THR A 599 3.25 5.01 25.35
CA THR A 599 1.99 4.33 25.02
C THR A 599 1.19 3.97 26.27
N GLU A 600 1.84 3.43 27.31
CA GLU A 600 1.18 3.08 28.56
C GLU A 600 0.65 4.34 29.27
N LEU A 601 1.43 5.43 29.25
CA LEU A 601 1.00 6.71 29.82
C LEU A 601 -0.25 7.25 29.12
N LEU A 602 -0.27 7.31 27.78
CA LEU A 602 -1.45 7.76 27.02
C LEU A 602 -2.67 6.89 27.29
N ALA A 603 -2.50 5.56 27.34
CA ALA A 603 -3.59 4.63 27.63
C ALA A 603 -4.16 4.85 29.04
N ALA A 604 -3.32 5.07 30.04
CA ALA A 604 -3.75 5.30 31.42
C ALA A 604 -4.44 6.66 31.65
N MET A 605 -4.23 7.63 30.74
CA MET A 605 -4.83 8.97 30.81
C MET A 605 -6.11 9.14 29.98
N LYS A 606 -6.45 8.16 29.14
CA LYS A 606 -7.54 8.25 28.15
C LYS A 606 -8.87 8.75 28.76
N ASP A 607 -9.26 8.18 29.90
CA ASP A 607 -10.55 8.48 30.54
C ASP A 607 -10.45 9.56 31.63
N THR A 608 -9.24 10.04 31.93
CA THR A 608 -8.99 11.06 32.97
C THR A 608 -8.59 12.40 32.41
N THR A 609 -8.24 12.51 31.13
CA THR A 609 -7.85 13.79 30.50
C THR A 609 -9.03 14.74 30.41
N ILE A 610 -8.93 15.89 31.08
CA ILE A 610 -9.95 16.95 31.05
C ILE A 610 -9.59 17.99 29.98
N SER A 611 -8.31 18.35 29.87
CA SER A 611 -7.82 19.35 28.92
C SER A 611 -6.36 19.11 28.57
N ILE A 612 -5.93 19.63 27.42
CA ILE A 612 -4.55 19.55 26.92
C ILE A 612 -4.12 20.93 26.44
N ALA A 613 -2.82 21.19 26.53
CA ALA A 613 -2.17 22.35 25.94
C ALA A 613 -0.84 21.93 25.32
N GLU A 614 -0.49 22.55 24.20
CA GLU A 614 0.60 22.10 23.35
C GLU A 614 1.52 23.25 22.92
N VAL A 615 2.81 22.96 22.78
CA VAL A 615 3.80 23.83 22.15
C VAL A 615 4.70 23.03 21.22
N GLU A 616 4.95 23.56 20.03
CA GLU A 616 5.86 22.98 19.05
C GLU A 616 7.28 23.50 19.26
N LEU A 617 8.26 22.59 19.33
CA LEU A 617 9.69 22.87 19.36
C LEU A 617 10.29 22.45 18.00
N ARG A 618 11.02 23.35 17.34
CA ARG A 618 11.63 23.08 16.03
C ARG A 618 13.15 23.00 16.16
N TYR A 619 13.79 22.04 15.49
CA TYR A 619 15.25 21.93 15.46
C TYR A 619 15.75 21.48 14.09
N ALA A 620 16.79 22.13 13.57
CA ALA A 620 17.45 21.78 12.33
C ALA A 620 18.97 21.68 12.56
N ARG A 621 19.60 20.60 12.08
CA ARG A 621 21.06 20.53 12.01
C ARG A 621 21.57 21.26 10.76
N GLU A 622 22.53 22.15 10.97
CA GLU A 622 23.33 22.71 9.89
C GLU A 622 24.25 21.65 9.29
N ARG A 623 24.48 21.72 7.97
CA ARG A 623 25.33 20.76 7.25
C ARG A 623 26.79 20.96 7.67
N GLY A 624 27.38 20.00 8.37
CA GLY A 624 28.78 20.06 8.81
C GLY A 624 29.76 19.89 7.64
N ALA A 625 30.82 20.71 7.63
CA ALA A 625 31.93 20.61 6.68
C ALA A 625 32.70 19.29 6.87
N GLY A 626 32.44 18.31 6.00
CA GLY A 626 33.08 16.99 6.06
C GLY A 626 32.55 16.00 5.02
N ASP A 627 31.32 16.20 4.52
CA ASP A 627 30.66 15.31 3.56
C ASP A 627 30.66 15.85 2.11
N GLU A 628 31.80 16.35 1.63
CA GLU A 628 31.96 16.73 0.21
C GLU A 628 32.56 15.55 -0.58
N PRO A 629 31.94 15.08 -1.69
CA PRO A 629 32.50 14.00 -2.50
C PRO A 629 33.76 14.50 -3.25
N PRO A 630 34.80 13.67 -3.43
CA PRO A 630 35.97 14.08 -4.20
C PRO A 630 35.61 14.26 -5.68
N PRO A 631 36.30 15.16 -6.42
CA PRO A 631 35.98 15.46 -7.81
C PRO A 631 36.27 14.27 -8.74
N PRO A 632 35.56 14.17 -9.87
CA PRO A 632 35.66 13.03 -10.79
C PRO A 632 37.05 12.97 -11.44
N ARG A 633 37.66 11.78 -11.44
CA ARG A 633 38.93 11.51 -12.14
C ARG A 633 38.65 11.27 -13.63
N GLY A 634 39.32 12.04 -14.48
CA GLY A 634 39.32 11.87 -15.92
C GLY A 634 40.14 10.67 -16.39
N ASP A 635 39.77 10.17 -17.56
CA ASP A 635 40.33 8.99 -18.21
C ASP A 635 41.78 9.26 -18.66
N GLY A 636 42.72 8.43 -18.26
CA GLY A 636 44.09 8.51 -18.77
C GLY A 636 45.15 7.79 -17.94
N GLU A 637 45.57 6.65 -18.51
CA GLU A 637 46.91 6.05 -18.41
C GLU A 637 47.29 5.14 -17.23
N GLN A 638 47.98 4.08 -17.64
CA GLN A 638 48.35 2.88 -16.88
C GLN A 638 49.47 3.15 -15.87
N GLY A 639 49.46 2.45 -14.74
CA GLY A 639 50.68 2.29 -13.94
C GLY A 639 50.49 1.68 -12.55
N GLY A 640 50.95 0.43 -12.39
CA GLY A 640 51.71 -0.02 -11.21
C GLY A 640 50.97 -0.36 -9.91
N ALA A 641 51.05 -1.63 -9.53
CA ALA A 641 50.69 -2.14 -8.20
C ALA A 641 51.52 -1.48 -7.07
N GLY A 642 50.87 -1.19 -5.94
CA GLY A 642 51.50 -0.81 -4.67
C GLY A 642 50.62 -1.24 -3.49
N ASP A 643 51.24 -1.93 -2.52
CA ASP A 643 50.61 -2.54 -1.34
C ASP A 643 49.85 -1.55 -0.44
N PRO A 644 48.86 -2.01 0.35
CA PRO A 644 48.08 -1.16 1.25
C PRO A 644 48.92 -0.63 2.44
N PRO A 645 48.67 0.62 2.91
CA PRO A 645 49.36 1.19 4.06
C PRO A 645 48.93 0.56 5.40
N PRO A 646 49.82 0.54 6.42
CA PRO A 646 49.54 -0.06 7.72
C PRO A 646 48.60 0.81 8.58
N PRO A 647 47.92 0.21 9.59
CA PRO A 647 46.97 0.93 10.45
C PRO A 647 47.65 1.95 11.40
N PRO A 648 46.92 3.01 11.81
CA PRO A 648 47.44 4.08 12.66
C PRO A 648 47.67 3.64 14.12
N PRO A 649 48.56 4.35 14.87
CA PRO A 649 48.93 3.99 16.24
C PRO A 649 47.86 4.38 17.27
N PRO A 650 47.80 3.70 18.44
CA PRO A 650 46.90 4.06 19.53
C PRO A 650 47.37 5.34 20.28
N PRO A 651 46.44 6.12 20.87
CA PRO A 651 46.76 7.34 21.61
C PRO A 651 47.48 7.06 22.95
N PRO A 652 48.24 8.03 23.47
CA PRO A 652 49.17 7.82 24.58
C PRO A 652 48.44 7.60 25.91
N GLY A 653 48.79 6.52 26.59
CA GLY A 653 48.52 6.32 28.00
C GLY A 653 49.70 6.80 28.84
N ASP A 654 49.44 7.71 29.78
CA ASP A 654 50.43 8.11 30.77
C ASP A 654 50.65 7.00 31.81
N GLN A 655 51.82 6.39 31.69
CA GLN A 655 52.81 6.08 32.73
C GLN A 655 52.37 5.36 34.02
N ASN A 656 52.74 4.08 34.07
CA ASN A 656 53.62 3.45 35.08
C ASN A 656 53.50 1.93 34.88
N GLY A 657 54.53 1.09 34.76
CA GLY A 657 55.95 1.18 35.04
C GLY A 657 56.41 -0.24 35.36
N LYS A 658 57.47 -0.70 34.67
CA LYS A 658 58.33 -1.86 34.99
C LYS A 658 57.79 -3.29 34.74
N GLY A 659 58.27 -3.85 33.62
CA GLY A 659 59.38 -4.82 33.67
C GLY A 659 59.07 -6.30 33.46
N GLY A 660 59.75 -6.92 32.49
CA GLY A 660 60.21 -8.32 32.64
C GLY A 660 59.98 -9.30 31.47
N LYS A 661 60.96 -9.34 30.56
CA LYS A 661 61.59 -10.53 29.91
C LYS A 661 60.75 -11.69 29.31
N GLY A 662 60.95 -11.89 27.99
CA GLY A 662 61.37 -13.16 27.34
C GLY A 662 60.32 -14.27 27.20
N GLY A 663 60.20 -15.04 26.12
CA GLY A 663 60.96 -15.20 24.90
C GLY A 663 60.56 -16.52 24.23
N LYS A 664 60.50 -16.51 22.89
CA LYS A 664 60.67 -17.62 21.91
C LYS A 664 59.87 -18.93 22.07
N GLY A 665 59.00 -19.17 21.08
CA GLY A 665 59.34 -20.03 19.93
C GLY A 665 58.89 -21.51 19.94
N GLY A 666 58.35 -21.96 18.80
CA GLY A 666 58.63 -23.30 18.28
C GLY A 666 57.44 -24.25 18.04
N ARG A 667 57.15 -24.46 16.75
CA ARG A 667 56.78 -25.71 16.03
C ARG A 667 56.20 -26.90 16.83
N GLY A 668 55.20 -27.55 16.22
CA GLY A 668 55.21 -29.02 16.07
C GLY A 668 53.87 -29.74 16.30
N GLN A 669 53.43 -30.42 15.23
CA GLN A 669 52.81 -31.77 15.17
C GLN A 669 51.88 -32.29 16.29
N GLY A 670 50.73 -32.82 15.85
CA GLY A 670 50.40 -34.24 16.08
C GLY A 670 49.33 -34.58 17.13
N GLY A 671 48.48 -35.55 16.75
CA GLY A 671 47.79 -36.50 17.64
C GLY A 671 46.60 -35.95 18.44
N ALA A 672 45.35 -36.28 18.09
CA ALA A 672 44.65 -37.54 18.34
C ALA A 672 44.19 -37.76 19.81
N CYS A 673 42.89 -38.04 19.90
CA CYS A 673 42.18 -38.85 20.90
C CYS A 673 42.01 -38.33 22.34
N GLY A 674 40.75 -38.40 22.79
CA GLY A 674 40.49 -39.03 24.09
C GLY A 674 39.42 -38.41 24.98
N CYS A 675 38.22 -38.96 24.85
CA CYS A 675 37.38 -39.43 25.96
C CYS A 675 36.58 -38.45 26.85
N CYS A 676 35.26 -38.69 26.77
CA CYS A 676 34.34 -38.95 27.88
C CYS A 676 34.00 -37.82 28.86
N LEU A 677 32.87 -37.17 28.55
CA LEU A 677 31.95 -36.60 29.54
C LEU A 677 31.20 -37.73 30.28
N ALA A 678 31.25 -37.69 31.61
CA ALA A 678 30.11 -37.98 32.48
C ALA A 678 30.44 -37.49 33.89
N TRP A 679 29.61 -36.62 34.49
CA TRP A 679 28.87 -36.91 35.73
C TRP A 679 28.07 -35.71 36.26
N SER A 680 26.96 -36.07 36.88
CA SER A 680 25.84 -35.30 37.38
C SER A 680 26.10 -34.33 38.53
N PHE A 681 25.22 -33.33 38.56
CA PHE A 681 24.61 -32.61 39.68
C PHE A 681 24.65 -33.28 41.09
N ALA A 682 25.00 -32.46 42.10
CA ALA A 682 24.14 -32.00 43.22
C ALA A 682 24.79 -32.02 44.63
N GLY A 683 24.57 -30.94 45.39
CA GLY A 683 24.69 -30.84 46.85
C GLY A 683 24.80 -29.36 47.30
N ALA A 684 24.17 -28.86 48.36
CA ALA A 684 23.38 -29.49 49.43
C ALA A 684 22.70 -28.44 50.34
N ARG A 685 21.53 -28.84 50.91
CA ARG A 685 21.02 -28.68 52.31
C ARG A 685 20.73 -27.25 52.84
N SER A 686 19.69 -27.01 53.66
CA SER A 686 19.18 -27.70 54.86
C SER A 686 17.76 -27.14 55.19
N ARG A 687 16.88 -27.60 56.09
CA ARG A 687 16.78 -28.71 57.05
C ARG A 687 15.29 -28.81 57.45
N SER A 688 14.91 -29.99 57.92
CA SER A 688 13.59 -30.54 58.23
C SER A 688 13.04 -30.22 59.63
N GLY A 689 11.73 -30.44 59.84
CA GLY A 689 11.18 -30.86 61.13
C GLY A 689 9.64 -30.98 61.19
N SER A 690 9.13 -32.21 61.00
CA SER A 690 7.98 -32.93 61.63
C SER A 690 6.72 -32.15 62.06
N GLY A 691 5.47 -32.62 61.90
CA GLY A 691 4.90 -33.95 61.66
C GLY A 691 3.61 -34.12 62.52
N ILE A 692 2.76 -35.10 62.17
CA ILE A 692 1.64 -35.71 62.94
C ILE A 692 0.18 -35.36 62.52
N ASP A 693 -0.42 -36.39 61.93
CA ASP A 693 -1.77 -37.01 62.07
C ASP A 693 -3.11 -36.35 61.66
N ARG A 694 -3.86 -37.22 60.96
CA ARG A 694 -5.28 -37.25 60.50
C ARG A 694 -6.25 -37.31 61.73
N PRO A 695 -7.61 -37.48 61.65
CA PRO A 695 -8.54 -37.69 60.50
C PRO A 695 -9.97 -37.02 60.57
N TRP A 696 -10.64 -36.95 59.40
CA TRP A 696 -12.06 -37.25 59.05
C TRP A 696 -13.32 -36.63 59.74
N PHE A 697 -14.41 -36.61 58.93
CA PHE A 697 -15.86 -36.27 59.12
C PHE A 697 -16.26 -34.81 58.83
N SER A 698 -17.34 -34.48 58.12
CA SER A 698 -18.47 -35.25 57.55
C SER A 698 -19.19 -34.47 56.44
N PHE A 699 -19.98 -35.22 55.67
CA PHE A 699 -20.97 -34.86 54.64
C PHE A 699 -21.99 -33.77 55.04
N ALA A 700 -22.56 -33.07 54.06
CA ALA A 700 -23.99 -33.21 53.68
C ALA A 700 -24.42 -32.29 52.51
N ILE A 701 -24.92 -32.97 51.47
CA ILE A 701 -25.92 -32.61 50.43
C ILE A 701 -25.52 -31.58 49.37
#